data_AF-A0A5P1A023-F1
#
_entry.id   AF-A0A5P1A023-F1
#
_cell.length_a   1.000
_cell.length_b   1.000
_cell.length_c   1.000
_cell.angle_alpha   90.00
_cell.angle_beta   90.00
_cell.angle_gamma   90.00
#
_symmetry.space_group_name_H-M   'P 1'
#
loop_
_entity.id
_entity.type
_entity.pdbx_description
1 polymer ?
#
loop_
_entity_poly.entity_id
_entity_poly.type
_entity_poly.pdbx_seq_one_letter_code
_entity_poly.pdbx_strand_id
1 'polypeptide(L)'
;CSAPITKMARGSAGGGGGSSSGKEKKEDKPEYFYVKCPKSFLDMIGENVYNEVHTQDADYRGKLHGSLKQATYSKKPDNQETPKDPCQLLYEWHTNVTDGYGKEYPCKDRPEVRFSDIYEGQCTDRKIKGNEKTINGAGACAPFRRLFLCDQHLSHMDANKIDNTHKLLVEVCLAAKYEGQTITSLYPQYQAKYGDTGSTICTVLARSFADIGDIIRGKDLFRGYDQKDREQKKKIQDNLKDIFAKIYNNLVKKGKEAEERYKDDPKENFYQLREDWWEANRKEVWTAITCEAGNDSQYFRQTCGKNDSWTGDKCRCAANLYPPTFLDYVPQYLRWFEEWAEDFCRKRKHKLQNAIKICRGENGKDKYCDRYGLDCERTKYKIGYLVEGNDCHKCSVPCKRFVEWIAKQKKEFEKQKKKYTKEIDQKKNKTIMTRYDTINNLYAKEFYAVLERYHGNVEEFLKKLNDESICQKPTKVGTEKADPVDFKEESHTFSPTEYCDPCPDCGVERKSDGSEKWEPKSDTDCANEVTKKYNEQDTTTIPVLTPEKGKFGIYQKYKRFCDSVKDTVNGGGGSSEASHVDSNEGAVVSDSRSGGAANRTAPGTANGGGQIKKWQCYYDDSNEDGKKNDNCILGKFETFIQGQEFKSYYSFFYDSFTEMLKDSVEWRAQLNSCINNNKNTCRKGCHDKCECYKRWVQEKEKEFEGIKQHFGKQKDMKKGVFQNADPGDILEFYLKNIFLQYLIEAKGDEKAIKRIEELLEKKKVEPENDLNNKTIIEYMFEDDLKEINKCLQTHTSDPCPSTDTRAPGPARSESDTSRDTPSPAGPSHADSDADNSDDDSEEEEEEKETQDQDAEEEEESQEPDKGPQQEVEGPKEEGSPKETTTTLDVCTTVKSALDDTENLTKACNLKYGPKAPTSWKCISDKTATGGETTGKSGGSICVPPRRRKLYVGHLQKWVDKVSKSQNGESSGEALQTGDTTSPSDKTPQQKLLHAFIESAAVETFFLWDRYKKQKEKPQ
;
A
#
# COMPACT_ATOMS: atom_id res chain seq x y z
N CYS A 1 23.17 9.93 8.75
CA CYS A 1 23.99 8.84 9.33
C CYS A 1 25.49 9.05 9.17
N SER A 2 26.01 9.27 7.95
CA SER A 2 27.41 9.25 7.51
C SER A 2 28.46 10.19 8.16
N ALA A 3 28.34 10.55 9.44
CA ALA A 3 29.41 11.24 10.16
C ALA A 3 30.38 10.22 10.77
N PRO A 4 31.71 10.33 10.56
CA PRO A 4 32.66 9.38 11.12
C PRO A 4 32.70 9.49 12.64
N ILE A 5 32.58 8.35 13.32
CA ILE A 5 32.85 8.23 14.75
C ILE A 5 34.31 7.82 14.87
N THR A 6 35.17 8.75 15.28
CA THR A 6 36.59 8.47 15.53
C THR A 6 36.72 7.55 16.74
N LYS A 7 36.64 6.22 16.55
CA LYS A 7 36.87 5.22 17.60
C LYS A 7 38.26 5.47 18.19
N MET A 8 38.34 5.95 19.43
CA MET A 8 39.62 6.05 20.13
C MET A 8 40.19 4.63 20.29
N ALA A 9 41.46 4.45 19.94
CA ALA A 9 42.05 3.13 19.77
C ALA A 9 41.97 2.29 21.06
N ARG A 10 41.47 1.06 20.95
CA ARG A 10 41.56 0.05 22.03
C ARG A 10 43.03 -0.27 22.26
N GLY A 11 43.60 0.27 23.35
CA GLY A 11 44.99 0.02 23.74
C GLY A 11 45.21 -1.45 24.09
N SER A 12 46.15 -2.11 23.42
CA SER A 12 46.50 -3.50 23.71
C SER A 12 47.00 -3.70 25.14
N ALA A 13 46.49 -4.72 25.83
CA ALA A 13 46.94 -5.09 27.16
C ALA A 13 48.37 -5.69 27.11
N GLY A 14 49.38 -4.86 27.40
CA GLY A 14 50.74 -5.32 27.70
C GLY A 14 50.85 -5.71 29.18
N GLY A 15 51.29 -6.94 29.46
CA GLY A 15 51.38 -7.46 30.83
C GLY A 15 52.56 -6.89 31.64
N GLY A 16 52.29 -6.53 32.89
CA GLY A 16 53.29 -6.17 33.89
C GLY A 16 52.63 -6.04 35.27
N GLY A 17 53.02 -6.89 36.23
CA GLY A 17 52.38 -6.93 37.55
C GLY A 17 52.99 -5.95 38.56
N GLY A 18 52.19 -5.44 39.50
CA GLY A 18 52.73 -4.65 40.61
C GLY A 18 51.73 -3.85 41.46
N SER A 19 51.33 -4.43 42.60
CA SER A 19 50.81 -3.73 43.80
C SER A 19 49.47 -2.97 43.72
N SER A 20 48.94 -2.66 44.89
CA SER A 20 47.64 -2.02 45.11
C SER A 20 47.78 -0.51 45.34
N SER A 21 46.90 0.28 44.72
CA SER A 21 46.36 1.51 45.33
C SER A 21 45.06 1.89 44.62
N GLY A 22 44.11 2.47 45.35
CA GLY A 22 42.80 2.83 44.81
C GLY A 22 42.89 3.96 43.78
N LYS A 23 42.28 3.76 42.62
CA LYS A 23 41.88 4.83 41.70
C LYS A 23 40.43 4.60 41.30
N GLU A 24 39.66 5.68 41.27
CA GLU A 24 38.26 5.66 40.85
C GLU A 24 38.16 5.13 39.41
N LYS A 25 37.15 4.30 39.15
CA LYS A 25 36.79 3.94 37.78
C LYS A 25 36.22 5.19 37.12
N LYS A 26 37.02 5.85 36.26
CA LYS A 26 36.46 6.74 35.23
C LYS A 26 35.45 5.92 34.42
N GLU A 27 34.28 6.47 34.18
CA GLU A 27 33.29 5.84 33.30
C GLU A 27 33.79 5.95 31.85
N ASP A 28 34.17 4.82 31.25
CA ASP A 28 34.44 4.74 29.81
C ASP A 28 33.12 4.86 29.02
N LYS A 29 32.69 6.11 28.78
CA LYS A 29 31.56 6.47 27.91
C LYS A 29 32.01 7.20 26.62
N PRO A 30 32.45 6.49 25.55
CA PRO A 30 32.74 7.15 24.28
C PRO A 30 32.02 6.63 23.01
N GLU A 31 31.68 5.33 22.87
CA GLU A 31 31.39 4.78 21.52
C GLU A 31 29.95 5.06 21.01
N TYR A 32 28.91 4.91 21.85
CA TYR A 32 27.51 4.96 21.41
C TYR A 32 26.83 6.33 21.52
N PHE A 33 27.28 7.20 22.41
CA PHE A 33 26.58 8.46 22.73
C PHE A 33 26.60 9.48 21.56
N TYR A 34 27.63 9.42 20.71
CA TYR A 34 27.84 10.37 19.60
C TYR A 34 27.31 9.90 18.24
N VAL A 35 26.65 8.73 18.18
CA VAL A 35 26.09 8.18 16.93
C VAL A 35 24.94 9.08 16.43
N LYS A 36 24.99 9.55 15.18
CA LYS A 36 24.08 10.62 14.69
C LYS A 36 22.73 10.17 14.07
N CYS A 37 22.36 8.89 14.11
CA CYS A 37 21.04 8.41 13.64
C CYS A 37 20.68 7.06 14.27
N PRO A 38 19.39 6.73 14.45
CA PRO A 38 18.94 5.49 15.12
C PRO A 38 19.39 4.22 14.41
N LYS A 39 19.29 4.09 13.07
CA LYS A 39 19.78 2.87 12.39
C LYS A 39 21.27 2.62 12.56
N SER A 40 22.10 3.67 12.56
CA SER A 40 23.53 3.51 12.84
C SER A 40 23.80 3.12 14.29
N PHE A 41 22.95 3.54 15.23
CA PHE A 41 23.07 3.16 16.63
C PHE A 41 22.64 1.69 16.84
N LEU A 42 21.50 1.29 16.27
CA LEU A 42 21.02 -0.10 16.31
C LEU A 42 22.01 -1.06 15.62
N ASP A 43 22.47 -0.74 14.41
CA ASP A 43 23.44 -1.55 13.65
C ASP A 43 24.80 -1.65 14.37
N MET A 44 25.22 -0.63 15.14
CA MET A 44 26.41 -0.72 16.01
C MET A 44 26.18 -1.58 17.26
N ILE A 45 24.96 -1.68 17.81
CA ILE A 45 24.68 -2.67 18.86
C ILE A 45 24.64 -4.07 18.25
N GLY A 46 24.06 -4.23 17.06
CA GLY A 46 24.09 -5.46 16.27
C GLY A 46 25.53 -5.93 16.00
N GLU A 47 26.44 -5.02 15.65
CA GLU A 47 27.88 -5.32 15.50
C GLU A 47 28.51 -5.84 16.79
N ASN A 48 28.19 -5.27 17.96
CA ASN A 48 28.71 -5.77 19.23
C ASN A 48 28.15 -7.16 19.58
N VAL A 49 26.84 -7.37 19.42
CA VAL A 49 26.21 -8.69 19.62
C VAL A 49 26.81 -9.73 18.67
N TYR A 50 26.96 -9.37 17.38
CA TYR A 50 27.66 -10.19 16.39
C TYR A 50 29.07 -10.53 16.86
N ASN A 51 29.90 -9.55 17.24
CA ASN A 51 31.28 -9.80 17.67
C ASN A 51 31.37 -10.71 18.91
N GLU A 52 30.44 -10.55 19.87
CA GLU A 52 30.35 -11.42 21.05
C GLU A 52 30.01 -12.87 20.70
N VAL A 53 29.09 -13.12 19.75
CA VAL A 53 28.64 -14.50 19.41
C VAL A 53 29.38 -15.16 18.24
N HIS A 54 29.98 -14.36 17.34
CA HIS A 54 30.76 -14.81 16.18
C HIS A 54 32.11 -15.39 16.61
N THR A 55 32.78 -14.74 17.58
CA THR A 55 34.08 -15.18 18.11
C THR A 55 33.96 -16.46 18.95
N GLN A 56 32.80 -16.70 19.54
CA GLN A 56 32.45 -18.00 20.11
C GLN A 56 32.16 -18.99 18.97
N ASP A 57 32.77 -20.19 19.04
CA ASP A 57 32.42 -21.37 18.24
C ASP A 57 32.66 -21.34 16.72
N ALA A 58 33.46 -20.40 16.20
CA ALA A 58 33.76 -20.26 14.77
C ALA A 58 34.23 -21.59 14.12
N ASP A 59 35.09 -22.36 14.81
CA ASP A 59 35.62 -23.65 14.32
C ASP A 59 34.53 -24.70 14.07
N TYR A 60 33.42 -24.68 14.83
CA TYR A 60 32.31 -25.60 14.64
C TYR A 60 31.43 -25.18 13.44
N ARG A 61 31.21 -23.88 13.24
CA ARG A 61 30.33 -23.35 12.18
C ARG A 61 30.78 -23.71 10.77
N GLY A 62 32.06 -24.01 10.56
CA GLY A 62 32.56 -24.56 9.29
C GLY A 62 31.85 -25.85 8.83
N LYS A 63 31.26 -26.62 9.75
CA LYS A 63 30.45 -27.83 9.44
C LYS A 63 29.04 -27.51 8.91
N LEU A 64 28.58 -26.26 9.07
CA LEU A 64 27.26 -25.76 8.67
C LEU A 64 27.31 -24.91 7.40
N HIS A 65 28.50 -24.51 6.94
CA HIS A 65 28.67 -23.72 5.73
C HIS A 65 28.12 -24.48 4.51
N GLY A 66 27.12 -23.91 3.85
CA GLY A 66 26.55 -24.43 2.62
C GLY A 66 27.54 -24.27 1.46
N SER A 67 27.25 -24.93 0.35
CA SER A 67 28.05 -24.78 -0.87
C SER A 67 27.14 -25.00 -2.05
N LEU A 68 26.80 -23.94 -2.79
CA LEU A 68 25.85 -24.00 -3.91
C LEU A 68 26.27 -25.10 -4.91
N LYS A 69 27.57 -25.19 -5.22
CA LYS A 69 28.15 -26.23 -6.10
C LYS A 69 27.89 -27.69 -5.66
N GLN A 70 27.62 -27.92 -4.38
CA GLN A 70 27.36 -29.25 -3.80
C GLN A 70 25.85 -29.53 -3.62
N ALA A 71 24.99 -28.54 -3.84
CA ALA A 71 23.54 -28.74 -3.83
C ALA A 71 23.08 -29.53 -5.07
N THR A 72 22.00 -30.29 -4.89
CA THR A 72 21.39 -31.14 -5.92
C THR A 72 19.87 -30.93 -5.95
N TYR A 73 19.27 -31.15 -7.13
CA TYR A 73 17.86 -30.87 -7.45
C TYR A 73 17.27 -31.97 -8.32
N SER A 74 15.95 -32.06 -8.38
CA SER A 74 15.23 -32.99 -9.28
C SER A 74 15.13 -32.50 -10.73
N LYS A 75 15.12 -31.18 -10.98
CA LYS A 75 14.98 -30.58 -12.34
C LYS A 75 16.32 -30.29 -13.04
N LYS A 76 17.43 -30.82 -12.54
CA LYS A 76 18.79 -30.49 -12.98
C LYS A 76 19.02 -30.91 -14.47
N PRO A 77 19.40 -29.99 -15.38
CA PRO A 77 19.80 -30.36 -16.74
C PRO A 77 21.04 -31.27 -16.76
N ASP A 78 21.07 -32.24 -17.66
CA ASP A 78 22.19 -33.16 -17.78
C ASP A 78 23.50 -32.41 -18.07
N ASN A 79 24.51 -32.69 -17.24
CA ASN A 79 25.87 -32.11 -17.25
C ASN A 79 26.02 -30.66 -16.72
N GLN A 80 24.98 -29.95 -16.27
CA GLN A 80 25.15 -28.63 -15.62
C GLN A 80 25.31 -28.74 -14.09
N GLU A 81 26.44 -28.34 -13.53
CA GLU A 81 26.58 -28.16 -12.08
C GLU A 81 25.89 -26.88 -11.58
N THR A 82 25.43 -26.87 -10.33
CA THR A 82 24.91 -25.66 -9.69
C THR A 82 25.96 -24.53 -9.73
N PRO A 83 25.57 -23.31 -10.14
CA PRO A 83 26.44 -22.14 -10.11
C PRO A 83 27.04 -21.88 -8.73
N LYS A 84 28.31 -21.43 -8.72
CA LYS A 84 29.00 -21.01 -7.48
C LYS A 84 28.58 -19.63 -7.00
N ASP A 85 28.15 -18.76 -7.92
CA ASP A 85 27.68 -17.41 -7.63
C ASP A 85 26.15 -17.47 -7.43
N PRO A 86 25.61 -17.04 -6.27
CA PRO A 86 24.16 -16.99 -6.07
C PRO A 86 23.43 -16.09 -7.09
N CYS A 87 24.11 -15.13 -7.71
CA CYS A 87 23.52 -14.30 -8.77
C CYS A 87 23.16 -15.10 -10.03
N GLN A 88 23.81 -16.24 -10.24
CA GLN A 88 23.56 -17.14 -11.37
C GLN A 88 22.48 -18.20 -11.07
N LEU A 89 21.92 -18.25 -9.84
CA LEU A 89 20.79 -19.12 -9.54
C LEU A 89 19.54 -18.70 -10.32
N LEU A 90 18.74 -19.70 -10.71
CA LEU A 90 17.53 -19.60 -11.50
C LEU A 90 16.50 -20.52 -10.85
N TYR A 91 15.32 -20.02 -10.50
CA TYR A 91 14.33 -20.77 -9.72
C TYR A 91 13.73 -21.93 -10.53
N GLU A 92 13.76 -21.83 -11.85
CA GLU A 92 13.29 -22.81 -12.83
C GLU A 92 14.07 -24.14 -12.74
N TRP A 93 15.37 -24.06 -12.40
CA TRP A 93 16.33 -25.18 -12.49
C TRP A 93 17.00 -25.53 -11.14
N HIS A 94 17.25 -24.52 -10.31
CA HIS A 94 18.08 -24.63 -9.12
C HIS A 94 17.26 -24.63 -7.83
N THR A 95 16.22 -25.46 -7.76
CA THR A 95 15.37 -25.60 -6.57
C THR A 95 14.96 -27.05 -6.28
N ASN A 96 14.73 -27.35 -5.00
CA ASN A 96 14.08 -28.57 -4.51
C ASN A 96 12.56 -28.39 -4.28
N VAL A 97 12.01 -27.23 -4.60
CA VAL A 97 10.55 -27.03 -4.72
C VAL A 97 10.06 -27.82 -5.94
N THR A 98 9.04 -28.65 -5.74
CA THR A 98 8.53 -29.55 -6.80
C THR A 98 7.03 -29.46 -7.03
N ASP A 99 6.34 -28.55 -6.37
CA ASP A 99 5.01 -28.14 -6.82
C ASP A 99 5.16 -27.36 -8.13
N GLY A 100 4.52 -27.79 -9.21
CA GLY A 100 4.50 -27.07 -10.49
C GLY A 100 3.60 -25.82 -10.48
N TYR A 101 3.24 -25.32 -11.67
CA TYR A 101 2.44 -24.10 -11.86
C TYR A 101 3.13 -22.81 -11.32
N GLY A 102 4.45 -22.70 -11.49
CA GLY A 102 5.23 -21.50 -11.17
C GLY A 102 5.44 -21.23 -9.68
N LYS A 103 5.10 -22.17 -8.79
CA LYS A 103 5.29 -22.05 -7.33
C LYS A 103 6.77 -22.10 -6.92
N GLU A 104 7.65 -22.54 -7.80
CA GLU A 104 9.09 -22.37 -7.67
C GLU A 104 9.54 -20.89 -7.67
N TYR A 105 8.75 -19.96 -8.22
CA TYR A 105 9.11 -18.54 -8.28
C TYR A 105 8.98 -17.85 -6.91
N PRO A 106 10.05 -17.28 -6.32
CA PRO A 106 10.02 -16.75 -4.95
C PRO A 106 9.06 -15.57 -4.71
N CYS A 107 8.71 -14.82 -5.76
CA CYS A 107 7.77 -13.71 -5.68
C CYS A 107 6.36 -14.05 -6.23
N LYS A 108 6.02 -15.32 -6.49
CA LYS A 108 4.68 -15.69 -6.99
C LYS A 108 3.58 -15.22 -6.03
N ASP A 109 2.46 -14.75 -6.59
CA ASP A 109 1.31 -14.17 -5.90
C ASP A 109 1.64 -12.92 -5.05
N ARG A 110 2.82 -12.29 -5.21
CA ARG A 110 3.21 -11.07 -4.48
C ARG A 110 3.03 -9.83 -5.38
N PRO A 111 2.35 -8.77 -4.91
CA PRO A 111 2.09 -7.58 -5.73
C PRO A 111 3.38 -6.88 -6.16
N GLU A 112 3.36 -6.17 -7.29
CA GLU A 112 4.48 -5.35 -7.78
C GLU A 112 4.72 -4.06 -6.97
N VAL A 113 4.33 -4.04 -5.69
CA VAL A 113 4.50 -2.91 -4.77
C VAL A 113 5.24 -3.42 -3.52
N ARG A 114 6.36 -2.76 -3.18
CA ARG A 114 7.09 -2.95 -1.90
C ARG A 114 7.09 -1.69 -1.02
N PHE A 115 6.70 -0.55 -1.58
CA PHE A 115 6.59 0.74 -0.90
C PHE A 115 5.30 1.41 -1.38
N SER A 116 4.38 1.72 -0.47
CA SER A 116 3.05 2.28 -0.79
C SER A 116 2.73 3.47 0.11
N ASP A 117 1.94 4.41 -0.42
CA ASP A 117 1.46 5.60 0.31
C ASP A 117 -0.01 5.46 0.74
N ILE A 118 -0.62 4.32 0.40
CA ILE A 118 -2.03 3.96 0.58
C ILE A 118 -2.14 2.75 1.50
N TYR A 119 -1.39 1.70 1.17
CA TYR A 119 -1.29 0.50 1.99
C TYR A 119 -0.18 0.69 3.02
N GLU A 120 -0.49 0.38 4.28
CA GLU A 120 0.37 0.61 5.42
C GLU A 120 0.83 -0.71 6.05
N GLY A 121 1.62 -0.62 7.12
CA GLY A 121 2.02 -1.79 7.88
C GLY A 121 0.85 -2.53 8.54
N GLN A 122 1.13 -3.67 9.16
CA GLN A 122 0.14 -4.45 9.92
C GLN A 122 0.59 -4.59 11.38
N CYS A 123 -0.28 -4.24 12.32
CA CYS A 123 0.00 -4.23 13.76
C CYS A 123 -1.01 -5.08 14.59
N THR A 124 -1.88 -5.85 13.94
CA THR A 124 -2.88 -6.71 14.60
C THR A 124 -2.25 -8.00 15.13
N ASP A 125 -2.80 -8.58 16.20
CA ASP A 125 -2.34 -9.85 16.76
C ASP A 125 -2.70 -11.06 15.87
N ARG A 126 -3.76 -10.96 15.07
CA ARG A 126 -4.05 -11.92 14.00
C ARG A 126 -2.87 -12.06 13.02
N LYS A 127 -2.18 -10.95 12.69
CA LYS A 127 -1.12 -10.90 11.67
C LYS A 127 0.31 -10.82 12.25
N ILE A 128 0.49 -10.49 13.54
CA ILE A 128 1.79 -10.35 14.22
C ILE A 128 1.84 -11.15 15.53
N LYS A 129 2.82 -12.05 15.65
CA LYS A 129 3.09 -12.85 16.85
C LYS A 129 3.48 -11.94 18.02
N GLY A 130 2.86 -12.14 19.18
CA GLY A 130 3.22 -11.43 20.42
C GLY A 130 2.70 -9.99 20.52
N ASN A 131 1.78 -9.58 19.64
CA ASN A 131 0.96 -8.38 19.81
C ASN A 131 -0.29 -8.67 20.66
N GLU A 132 -0.87 -7.63 21.27
CA GLU A 132 -2.14 -7.72 22.02
C GLU A 132 -3.36 -7.41 21.15
N LYS A 133 -4.46 -8.18 21.35
CA LYS A 133 -5.78 -7.99 20.69
C LYS A 133 -6.42 -6.63 20.97
N THR A 134 -6.05 -5.97 22.06
CA THR A 134 -6.60 -4.65 22.39
C THR A 134 -6.05 -3.58 21.45
N ILE A 135 -6.93 -2.69 20.98
CA ILE A 135 -6.58 -1.63 20.01
C ILE A 135 -5.45 -0.71 20.50
N ASN A 136 -5.34 -0.53 21.83
CA ASN A 136 -4.32 0.30 22.47
C ASN A 136 -3.18 -0.52 23.14
N GLY A 137 -3.19 -1.85 23.01
CA GLY A 137 -2.21 -2.77 23.61
C GLY A 137 -0.91 -2.87 22.81
N ALA A 138 0.16 -3.28 23.49
CA ALA A 138 1.52 -3.35 22.96
C ALA A 138 1.64 -4.26 21.73
N GLY A 139 2.46 -3.84 20.77
CA GLY A 139 2.75 -4.64 19.58
C GLY A 139 3.76 -4.02 18.63
N ALA A 140 4.40 -4.85 17.80
CA ALA A 140 5.21 -4.43 16.68
C ALA A 140 4.34 -4.22 15.42
N CYS A 141 4.78 -3.38 14.49
CA CYS A 141 4.11 -3.15 13.21
C CYS A 141 4.98 -3.66 12.06
N ALA A 142 4.55 -4.68 11.32
CA ALA A 142 5.30 -5.15 10.15
C ALA A 142 5.22 -4.10 9.02
N PRO A 143 6.35 -3.58 8.51
CA PRO A 143 6.38 -2.57 7.44
C PRO A 143 5.94 -3.20 6.12
N PHE A 144 5.37 -2.40 5.20
CA PHE A 144 4.76 -2.90 3.97
C PHE A 144 5.71 -3.76 3.11
N ARG A 145 7.00 -3.41 3.08
CA ARG A 145 8.10 -4.22 2.50
C ARG A 145 8.12 -5.66 3.01
N ARG A 146 8.02 -5.89 4.34
CA ARG A 146 8.07 -7.22 4.96
C ARG A 146 6.86 -8.08 4.57
N LEU A 147 5.68 -7.48 4.46
CA LEU A 147 4.41 -8.21 4.25
C LEU A 147 4.44 -9.06 2.97
N PHE A 148 5.10 -8.57 1.92
CA PHE A 148 5.12 -9.17 0.59
C PHE A 148 6.52 -9.61 0.14
N LEU A 149 7.43 -9.84 1.10
CA LEU A 149 8.78 -10.35 0.87
C LEU A 149 8.76 -11.63 0.01
N CYS A 150 9.71 -11.78 -0.91
CA CYS A 150 9.76 -12.93 -1.83
C CYS A 150 10.23 -14.24 -1.15
N ASP A 151 9.38 -14.80 -0.30
CA ASP A 151 9.54 -16.07 0.42
C ASP A 151 8.57 -17.17 -0.08
N GLN A 152 7.89 -16.97 -1.21
CA GLN A 152 6.72 -17.78 -1.60
C GLN A 152 7.04 -19.26 -1.77
N HIS A 153 8.08 -19.57 -2.54
CA HIS A 153 8.53 -20.92 -2.86
C HIS A 153 8.99 -21.69 -1.61
N LEU A 154 9.40 -20.98 -0.54
CA LEU A 154 9.77 -21.61 0.74
C LEU A 154 8.58 -22.36 1.36
N SER A 155 7.34 -21.94 1.10
CA SER A 155 6.12 -22.62 1.55
C SER A 155 5.79 -23.90 0.76
N HIS A 156 6.49 -24.11 -0.35
CA HIS A 156 6.41 -25.27 -1.25
C HIS A 156 7.69 -26.14 -1.24
N MET A 157 8.61 -25.90 -0.29
CA MET A 157 9.75 -26.79 -0.04
C MET A 157 9.27 -28.19 0.38
N ASP A 158 9.90 -29.23 -0.16
CA ASP A 158 9.81 -30.59 0.37
C ASP A 158 11.00 -30.86 1.29
N ALA A 159 10.74 -30.92 2.60
CA ALA A 159 11.75 -31.22 3.61
C ALA A 159 12.40 -32.61 3.43
N ASN A 160 11.85 -33.51 2.61
CA ASN A 160 12.46 -34.81 2.28
C ASN A 160 13.45 -34.71 1.10
N LYS A 161 13.31 -33.68 0.26
CA LYS A 161 14.32 -33.32 -0.75
C LYS A 161 15.45 -32.50 -0.14
N ILE A 162 15.14 -31.62 0.82
CA ILE A 162 16.11 -30.74 1.49
C ILE A 162 16.59 -31.36 2.82
N ASP A 163 17.68 -32.13 2.75
CA ASP A 163 18.23 -32.93 3.85
C ASP A 163 19.58 -32.43 4.41
N ASN A 164 20.11 -31.34 3.87
CA ASN A 164 21.45 -30.82 4.18
C ASN A 164 21.58 -29.30 3.96
N THR A 165 22.66 -28.73 4.51
CA THR A 165 22.96 -27.28 4.44
C THR A 165 23.09 -26.75 3.02
N HIS A 166 23.72 -27.51 2.10
CA HIS A 166 23.97 -27.06 0.73
C HIS A 166 22.66 -26.82 -0.04
N LYS A 167 21.69 -27.73 0.10
CA LYS A 167 20.35 -27.57 -0.51
C LYS A 167 19.56 -26.43 0.14
N LEU A 168 19.55 -26.32 1.47
CA LEU A 168 18.85 -25.24 2.17
C LEU A 168 19.39 -23.85 1.77
N LEU A 169 20.71 -23.70 1.65
CA LEU A 169 21.35 -22.45 1.23
C LEU A 169 20.77 -21.93 -0.09
N VAL A 170 20.49 -22.82 -1.04
CA VAL A 170 20.00 -22.45 -2.37
C VAL A 170 18.62 -21.82 -2.30
N GLU A 171 17.67 -22.43 -1.57
CA GLU A 171 16.31 -21.89 -1.49
C GLU A 171 16.29 -20.51 -0.79
N VAL A 172 17.17 -20.32 0.20
CA VAL A 172 17.36 -19.03 0.90
C VAL A 172 18.06 -18.00 -0.02
N CYS A 173 19.04 -18.41 -0.83
CA CYS A 173 19.65 -17.55 -1.84
C CYS A 173 18.67 -17.20 -2.98
N LEU A 174 17.74 -18.08 -3.35
CA LEU A 174 16.65 -17.74 -4.28
C LEU A 174 15.71 -16.70 -3.68
N ALA A 175 15.24 -16.89 -2.42
CA ALA A 175 14.43 -15.89 -1.72
C ALA A 175 15.12 -14.50 -1.72
N ALA A 176 16.38 -14.50 -1.31
CA ALA A 176 17.22 -13.31 -1.24
C ALA A 176 17.44 -12.64 -2.60
N LYS A 177 17.80 -13.40 -3.65
CA LYS A 177 18.04 -12.86 -5.00
C LYS A 177 16.80 -12.14 -5.55
N TYR A 178 15.65 -12.80 -5.52
CA TYR A 178 14.45 -12.26 -6.15
C TYR A 178 13.80 -11.14 -5.32
N GLU A 179 13.88 -11.18 -3.99
CA GLU A 179 13.57 -10.02 -3.13
C GLU A 179 14.47 -8.81 -3.45
N GLY A 180 15.78 -9.04 -3.62
CA GLY A 180 16.75 -7.98 -3.95
C GLY A 180 16.54 -7.37 -5.33
N GLN A 181 16.22 -8.20 -6.33
CA GLN A 181 15.82 -7.76 -7.67
C GLN A 181 14.55 -6.89 -7.62
N THR A 182 13.52 -7.33 -6.91
CA THR A 182 12.25 -6.58 -6.76
C THR A 182 12.47 -5.25 -6.03
N ILE A 183 13.23 -5.23 -4.93
CA ILE A 183 13.57 -3.99 -4.22
C ILE A 183 14.34 -3.03 -5.14
N THR A 184 15.31 -3.52 -5.91
CA THR A 184 16.14 -2.65 -6.77
C THR A 184 15.36 -2.09 -7.97
N SER A 185 14.34 -2.79 -8.45
CA SER A 185 13.42 -2.29 -9.48
C SER A 185 12.45 -1.21 -8.95
N LEU A 186 11.91 -1.39 -7.74
CA LEU A 186 10.83 -0.56 -7.19
C LEU A 186 11.30 0.61 -6.33
N TYR A 187 12.38 0.44 -5.56
CA TYR A 187 12.83 1.47 -4.62
C TYR A 187 13.28 2.80 -5.29
N PRO A 188 13.95 2.80 -6.45
CA PRO A 188 14.26 4.05 -7.17
C PRO A 188 13.02 4.85 -7.57
N GLN A 189 11.90 4.17 -7.83
CA GLN A 189 10.62 4.82 -8.16
C GLN A 189 10.02 5.51 -6.93
N TYR A 190 10.11 4.86 -5.77
CA TYR A 190 9.73 5.44 -4.47
C TYR A 190 10.58 6.66 -4.10
N GLN A 191 11.91 6.56 -4.28
CA GLN A 191 12.82 7.69 -4.09
C GLN A 191 12.53 8.83 -5.07
N ALA A 192 12.26 8.55 -6.35
CA ALA A 192 11.92 9.57 -7.34
C ALA A 192 10.59 10.28 -7.05
N LYS A 193 9.61 9.59 -6.44
CA LYS A 193 8.30 10.17 -6.05
C LYS A 193 8.44 11.24 -4.96
N TYR A 194 9.43 11.11 -4.09
CA TYR A 194 9.62 11.99 -2.93
C TYR A 194 10.83 12.93 -3.01
N GLY A 195 11.87 12.56 -3.75
CA GLY A 195 13.12 13.34 -3.84
C GLY A 195 13.83 13.50 -2.50
N ASP A 196 13.62 12.60 -1.53
CA ASP A 196 14.15 12.70 -0.17
C ASP A 196 15.35 11.78 0.08
N THR A 197 16.30 12.27 0.88
CA THR A 197 17.51 11.53 1.28
C THR A 197 17.28 10.76 2.58
N GLY A 198 16.49 9.69 2.51
CA GLY A 198 16.25 8.79 3.65
C GLY A 198 17.24 7.62 3.70
N SER A 199 16.74 6.43 3.35
CA SER A 199 17.52 5.20 3.19
C SER A 199 18.34 5.17 1.89
N THR A 200 19.46 4.45 1.87
CA THR A 200 20.11 4.02 0.62
C THR A 200 19.51 2.68 0.17
N ILE A 201 19.70 2.30 -1.10
CA ILE A 201 19.31 0.96 -1.59
C ILE A 201 19.87 -0.15 -0.68
N CYS A 202 21.12 0.01 -0.22
CA CYS A 202 21.76 -0.92 0.70
C CYS A 202 21.09 -0.98 2.09
N THR A 203 20.54 0.13 2.60
CA THR A 203 19.71 0.12 3.83
C THR A 203 18.49 -0.78 3.65
N VAL A 204 17.78 -0.64 2.52
CA VAL A 204 16.53 -1.36 2.26
C VAL A 204 16.78 -2.86 2.05
N LEU A 205 17.82 -3.20 1.28
CA LEU A 205 18.29 -4.58 1.13
C LEU A 205 18.73 -5.18 2.48
N ALA A 206 19.39 -4.40 3.35
CA ALA A 206 19.76 -4.84 4.70
C ALA A 206 18.55 -5.09 5.63
N ARG A 207 17.46 -4.34 5.48
CA ARG A 207 16.21 -4.59 6.23
C ARG A 207 15.54 -5.90 5.78
N SER A 208 15.42 -6.18 4.47
CA SER A 208 14.89 -7.47 3.99
C SER A 208 15.84 -8.65 4.25
N PHE A 209 17.15 -8.46 4.18
CA PHE A 209 18.15 -9.46 4.58
C PHE A 209 17.98 -9.91 6.03
N ALA A 210 17.79 -8.95 6.95
CA ALA A 210 17.55 -9.25 8.36
C ALA A 210 16.21 -9.95 8.61
N ASP A 211 15.16 -9.59 7.86
CA ASP A 211 13.87 -10.28 7.92
C ASP A 211 13.95 -11.73 7.38
N ILE A 212 14.69 -11.98 6.28
CA ILE A 212 14.99 -13.34 5.81
C ILE A 212 15.74 -14.12 6.90
N GLY A 213 16.75 -13.52 7.52
CA GLY A 213 17.48 -14.12 8.64
C GLY A 213 16.57 -14.52 9.80
N ASP A 214 15.55 -13.71 10.11
CA ASP A 214 14.60 -14.02 11.17
C ASP A 214 13.56 -15.09 10.80
N ILE A 215 13.17 -15.18 9.52
CA ILE A 215 12.37 -16.31 9.02
C ILE A 215 13.18 -17.60 9.21
N ILE A 216 14.44 -17.62 8.76
CA ILE A 216 15.28 -18.82 8.83
C ILE A 216 15.63 -19.20 10.28
N ARG A 217 15.77 -18.22 11.19
CA ARG A 217 16.07 -18.45 12.61
C ARG A 217 14.86 -18.69 13.53
N GLY A 218 13.63 -18.53 13.03
CA GLY A 218 12.42 -18.66 13.86
C GLY A 218 12.21 -17.47 14.80
N LYS A 219 12.80 -16.32 14.47
CA LYS A 219 12.66 -15.03 15.16
C LYS A 219 11.54 -14.17 14.56
N ASP A 220 11.12 -14.45 13.32
CA ASP A 220 10.18 -13.60 12.59
C ASP A 220 8.78 -13.57 13.23
N LEU A 221 8.31 -12.35 13.46
CA LEU A 221 7.05 -12.00 14.11
C LEU A 221 5.86 -11.98 13.15
N PHE A 222 6.08 -11.94 11.83
CA PHE A 222 4.97 -11.90 10.87
C PHE A 222 4.30 -13.28 10.80
N ARG A 223 2.97 -13.30 10.88
CA ARG A 223 2.19 -14.53 10.73
C ARG A 223 1.75 -14.76 9.29
N GLY A 224 1.53 -13.70 8.53
CA GLY A 224 0.92 -13.70 7.20
C GLY A 224 -0.18 -12.62 7.09
N TYR A 225 -0.48 -12.17 5.86
CA TYR A 225 -1.40 -11.07 5.59
C TYR A 225 -2.87 -11.49 5.58
N ASP A 226 -3.17 -12.66 5.00
CA ASP A 226 -4.48 -13.30 4.90
C ASP A 226 -4.39 -14.77 5.37
N GLN A 227 -5.47 -15.56 5.29
CA GLN A 227 -5.41 -16.97 5.70
C GLN A 227 -4.47 -17.83 4.84
N LYS A 228 -4.48 -17.67 3.51
CA LYS A 228 -3.63 -18.41 2.57
C LYS A 228 -2.16 -18.15 2.89
N ASP A 229 -1.80 -16.89 3.08
CA ASP A 229 -0.45 -16.46 3.46
C ASP A 229 -0.08 -16.95 4.87
N ARG A 230 -1.00 -16.92 5.84
CA ARG A 230 -0.75 -17.46 7.20
C ARG A 230 -0.49 -18.97 7.22
N GLU A 231 -1.23 -19.73 6.43
CA GLU A 231 -0.97 -21.16 6.23
C GLU A 231 0.38 -21.40 5.53
N GLN A 232 0.76 -20.56 4.58
CA GLN A 232 2.05 -20.61 3.89
C GLN A 232 3.23 -20.26 4.82
N LYS A 233 3.16 -19.18 5.62
CA LYS A 233 4.23 -18.86 6.60
C LYS A 233 4.35 -19.94 7.68
N LYS A 234 3.25 -20.59 8.07
CA LYS A 234 3.29 -21.76 8.97
C LYS A 234 4.05 -22.92 8.31
N LYS A 235 3.71 -23.28 7.07
CA LYS A 235 4.42 -24.34 6.29
C LYS A 235 5.92 -24.04 6.16
N ILE A 236 6.33 -22.78 5.97
CA ILE A 236 7.75 -22.39 5.97
C ILE A 236 8.42 -22.78 7.29
N GLN A 237 7.83 -22.44 8.44
CA GLN A 237 8.43 -22.77 9.74
C GLN A 237 8.43 -24.26 10.04
N ASP A 238 7.37 -24.98 9.71
CA ASP A 238 7.29 -26.43 9.95
C ASP A 238 8.27 -27.20 9.04
N ASN A 239 8.38 -26.83 7.75
CA ASN A 239 9.42 -27.35 6.85
C ASN A 239 10.84 -27.08 7.39
N LEU A 240 11.10 -25.86 7.90
CA LEU A 240 12.41 -25.53 8.47
C LEU A 240 12.75 -26.41 9.68
N LYS A 241 11.79 -26.70 10.57
CA LYS A 241 12.01 -27.62 11.71
C LYS A 241 12.47 -29.00 11.23
N ASP A 242 11.79 -29.58 10.24
CA ASP A 242 12.15 -30.89 9.66
C ASP A 242 13.51 -30.89 8.94
N ILE A 243 13.80 -29.83 8.19
CA ILE A 243 15.09 -29.66 7.50
C ILE A 243 16.23 -29.56 8.54
N PHE A 244 16.04 -28.78 9.61
CA PHE A 244 17.04 -28.63 10.66
C PHE A 244 17.19 -29.90 11.53
N ALA A 245 16.13 -30.69 11.73
CA ALA A 245 16.23 -32.02 12.31
C ALA A 245 17.10 -32.97 11.44
N LYS A 246 16.96 -32.90 10.11
CA LYS A 246 17.77 -33.69 9.16
C LYS A 246 19.24 -33.24 9.16
N ILE A 247 19.49 -31.92 9.19
CA ILE A 247 20.84 -31.34 9.35
C ILE A 247 21.46 -31.78 10.68
N TYR A 248 20.76 -31.65 11.81
CA TYR A 248 21.23 -32.10 13.14
C TYR A 248 21.63 -33.57 13.15
N ASN A 249 20.74 -34.46 12.69
CA ASN A 249 21.01 -35.90 12.62
C ASN A 249 22.23 -36.22 11.72
N ASN A 250 22.45 -35.46 10.65
CA ASN A 250 23.59 -35.62 9.76
C ASN A 250 24.91 -35.03 10.32
N LEU A 251 24.85 -34.15 11.32
CA LEU A 251 26.01 -33.70 12.10
C LEU A 251 26.35 -34.71 13.20
N VAL A 252 25.37 -35.21 13.95
CA VAL A 252 25.56 -36.24 14.99
C VAL A 252 26.20 -37.51 14.41
N LYS A 253 25.76 -37.98 13.23
CA LYS A 253 26.39 -39.09 12.50
C LYS A 253 27.86 -38.85 12.14
N LYS A 254 28.31 -37.60 12.04
CA LYS A 254 29.71 -37.22 11.75
C LYS A 254 30.55 -37.03 13.03
N GLY A 255 29.94 -36.79 14.18
CA GLY A 255 30.63 -36.69 15.46
C GLY A 255 29.76 -36.16 16.61
N LYS A 256 30.05 -36.66 17.82
CA LYS A 256 29.28 -36.35 19.05
C LYS A 256 29.34 -34.90 19.53
N GLU A 257 30.27 -34.09 19.02
CA GLU A 257 30.34 -32.65 19.29
C GLU A 257 29.00 -31.94 18.99
N ALA A 258 28.23 -32.43 18.01
CA ALA A 258 26.90 -31.93 17.70
C ALA A 258 25.87 -32.21 18.81
N GLU A 259 25.97 -33.37 19.47
CA GLU A 259 25.10 -33.74 20.60
C GLU A 259 25.35 -32.80 21.78
N GLU A 260 26.62 -32.59 22.14
CA GLU A 260 27.02 -31.75 23.27
C GLU A 260 26.74 -30.26 23.02
N ARG A 261 26.93 -29.76 21.80
CA ARG A 261 26.66 -28.36 21.44
C ARG A 261 25.18 -27.99 21.52
N TYR A 262 24.29 -28.86 21.05
CA TYR A 262 22.85 -28.58 20.93
C TYR A 262 21.99 -29.34 21.94
N LYS A 263 22.58 -29.91 23.00
CA LYS A 263 21.86 -30.63 24.07
C LYS A 263 20.74 -29.82 24.74
N ASP A 264 20.95 -28.50 24.85
CA ASP A 264 20.04 -27.54 25.49
C ASP A 264 19.13 -26.82 24.46
N ASP A 265 19.22 -27.17 23.18
CA ASP A 265 18.41 -26.60 22.10
C ASP A 265 17.03 -27.28 22.07
N PRO A 266 15.89 -26.57 22.01
CA PRO A 266 14.57 -27.20 21.96
C PRO A 266 14.44 -28.14 20.76
N LYS A 267 14.31 -29.44 21.03
CA LYS A 267 14.45 -30.56 20.07
C LYS A 267 13.49 -30.56 18.88
N GLU A 268 12.48 -29.70 18.89
CA GLU A 268 11.52 -29.50 17.80
C GLU A 268 11.85 -28.28 16.92
N ASN A 269 12.64 -27.33 17.44
CA ASN A 269 12.81 -26.00 16.84
C ASN A 269 14.25 -25.66 16.44
N PHE A 270 15.25 -26.30 17.06
CA PHE A 270 16.67 -26.20 16.70
C PHE A 270 17.19 -24.75 16.62
N TYR A 271 16.75 -23.88 17.54
CA TYR A 271 17.03 -22.44 17.47
C TYR A 271 18.52 -22.12 17.48
N GLN A 272 19.32 -22.75 18.34
CA GLN A 272 20.76 -22.50 18.42
C GLN A 272 21.50 -23.03 17.19
N LEU A 273 21.07 -24.17 16.63
CA LEU A 273 21.56 -24.69 15.34
C LEU A 273 21.17 -23.76 14.18
N ARG A 274 19.98 -23.14 14.22
CA ARG A 274 19.51 -22.18 13.20
C ARG A 274 20.26 -20.85 13.25
N GLU A 275 20.60 -20.33 14.43
CA GLU A 275 21.52 -19.18 14.56
C GLU A 275 22.90 -19.48 13.95
N ASP A 276 23.50 -20.62 14.32
CA ASP A 276 24.83 -21.00 13.81
C ASP A 276 24.82 -21.27 12.29
N TRP A 277 23.72 -21.82 11.75
CA TRP A 277 23.57 -22.02 10.31
C TRP A 277 23.44 -20.68 9.59
N TRP A 278 22.64 -19.75 10.10
CA TRP A 278 22.54 -18.41 9.52
C TRP A 278 23.92 -17.74 9.50
N GLU A 279 24.63 -17.74 10.62
CA GLU A 279 25.98 -17.17 10.69
C GLU A 279 26.95 -17.81 9.69
N ALA A 280 26.92 -19.15 9.53
CA ALA A 280 27.75 -19.86 8.56
C ALA A 280 27.42 -19.59 7.07
N ASN A 281 26.32 -18.90 6.76
CA ASN A 281 25.77 -18.74 5.41
C ASN A 281 25.33 -17.30 5.05
N ARG A 282 25.26 -16.38 6.02
CA ARG A 282 24.74 -15.01 5.86
C ARG A 282 25.49 -14.19 4.80
N LYS A 283 26.74 -14.54 4.53
CA LYS A 283 27.57 -13.95 3.45
C LYS A 283 27.04 -14.29 2.06
N GLU A 284 26.76 -15.56 1.80
CA GLU A 284 26.24 -16.04 0.51
C GLU A 284 24.81 -15.52 0.29
N VAL A 285 24.02 -15.42 1.35
CA VAL A 285 22.68 -14.78 1.32
C VAL A 285 22.77 -13.26 1.08
N TRP A 286 23.75 -12.56 1.68
CA TRP A 286 24.01 -11.14 1.36
C TRP A 286 24.44 -10.95 -0.09
N THR A 287 25.25 -11.89 -0.60
CA THR A 287 25.67 -11.89 -2.01
C THR A 287 24.45 -12.04 -2.91
N ALA A 288 23.51 -12.94 -2.59
CA ALA A 288 22.26 -13.12 -3.31
C ALA A 288 21.38 -11.86 -3.35
N ILE A 289 21.04 -11.27 -2.20
CA ILE A 289 20.15 -10.09 -2.15
C ILE A 289 20.75 -8.83 -2.78
N THR A 290 22.06 -8.80 -3.00
CA THR A 290 22.76 -7.67 -3.64
C THR A 290 23.00 -7.85 -5.14
N CYS A 291 22.56 -8.94 -5.78
CA CYS A 291 22.93 -9.24 -7.17
C CYS A 291 22.61 -8.14 -8.19
N GLU A 292 21.47 -7.47 -8.06
CA GLU A 292 21.06 -6.37 -8.97
C GLU A 292 21.40 -4.97 -8.42
N ALA A 293 21.95 -4.87 -7.21
CA ALA A 293 22.32 -3.58 -6.62
C ALA A 293 23.37 -2.85 -7.46
N GLY A 294 23.26 -1.52 -7.56
CA GLY A 294 24.12 -0.71 -8.43
C GLY A 294 25.59 -0.70 -8.01
N ASN A 295 26.46 -0.42 -8.97
CA ASN A 295 27.86 -0.08 -8.72
C ASN A 295 27.96 1.14 -7.77
N ASP A 296 29.05 1.21 -7.01
CA ASP A 296 29.30 2.27 -6.00
C ASP A 296 28.19 2.47 -4.92
N SER A 297 27.27 1.52 -4.76
CA SER A 297 26.16 1.64 -3.80
C SER A 297 26.65 1.58 -2.35
N GLN A 298 26.52 2.68 -1.62
CA GLN A 298 27.00 2.81 -0.24
C GLN A 298 25.99 2.33 0.82
N TYR A 299 26.44 1.47 1.73
CA TYR A 299 25.78 1.23 3.01
C TYR A 299 25.78 2.51 3.86
N PHE A 300 24.79 2.67 4.74
CA PHE A 300 24.57 3.94 5.48
C PHE A 300 25.61 4.20 6.60
N ARG A 301 26.49 3.23 6.85
CA ARG A 301 27.59 3.28 7.81
C ARG A 301 28.84 2.67 7.19
N GLN A 302 30.01 3.16 7.60
CA GLN A 302 31.30 2.53 7.31
C GLN A 302 31.48 1.29 8.19
N THR A 303 31.68 0.14 7.55
CA THR A 303 31.80 -1.18 8.21
C THR A 303 32.80 -2.11 7.51
N CYS A 304 33.40 -1.69 6.41
CA CYS A 304 34.28 -2.53 5.60
C CYS A 304 35.74 -2.39 6.04
N GLY A 305 36.22 -3.33 6.85
CA GLY A 305 37.63 -3.54 7.18
C GLY A 305 38.08 -2.87 8.48
N LYS A 306 39.31 -3.17 8.91
CA LYS A 306 39.90 -2.64 10.17
C LYS A 306 40.03 -1.11 10.24
N ASN A 307 39.77 -0.42 9.13
CA ASN A 307 39.85 1.03 8.99
C ASN A 307 38.47 1.67 8.76
N ASP A 308 37.37 0.91 8.91
CA ASP A 308 35.99 1.31 8.65
C ASP A 308 35.84 2.04 7.29
N SER A 309 35.90 1.31 6.18
CA SER A 309 35.62 1.86 4.83
C SER A 309 34.16 1.68 4.41
N TRP A 310 33.76 2.39 3.35
CA TRP A 310 32.45 2.23 2.71
C TRP A 310 32.36 0.92 1.91
N THR A 311 31.14 0.49 1.59
CA THR A 311 30.93 -0.50 0.51
C THR A 311 31.26 0.12 -0.83
N GLY A 312 31.74 -0.71 -1.75
CA GLY A 312 31.86 -0.38 -3.18
C GLY A 312 30.70 -0.97 -3.96
N ASP A 313 31.02 -1.62 -5.08
CA ASP A 313 30.04 -2.27 -5.95
C ASP A 313 29.01 -3.13 -5.21
N LYS A 314 27.76 -2.99 -5.64
CA LYS A 314 26.63 -3.83 -5.23
C LYS A 314 26.43 -3.90 -3.72
N CYS A 315 26.67 -2.82 -2.96
CA CYS A 315 26.56 -2.83 -1.49
C CYS A 315 27.48 -3.87 -0.80
N ARG A 316 28.63 -4.22 -1.39
CA ARG A 316 29.57 -5.21 -0.83
C ARG A 316 30.84 -4.54 -0.31
N CYS A 317 31.42 -5.14 0.73
CA CYS A 317 32.80 -4.82 1.12
C CYS A 317 33.79 -5.35 0.08
N ALA A 318 35.01 -4.80 0.05
CA ALA A 318 36.07 -5.20 -0.87
C ALA A 318 36.27 -6.73 -0.89
N ALA A 319 36.45 -7.29 -2.10
CA ALA A 319 36.52 -8.74 -2.37
C ALA A 319 35.33 -9.58 -1.84
N ASN A 320 34.19 -8.95 -1.53
CA ASN A 320 32.99 -9.58 -0.96
C ASN A 320 33.32 -10.46 0.27
N LEU A 321 34.14 -9.95 1.18
CA LEU A 321 34.65 -10.76 2.30
C LEU A 321 33.55 -11.14 3.31
N TYR A 322 32.62 -10.23 3.62
CA TYR A 322 31.49 -10.40 4.56
C TYR A 322 30.40 -9.34 4.29
N PRO A 323 29.17 -9.50 4.84
CA PRO A 323 28.13 -8.48 4.79
C PRO A 323 28.52 -7.19 5.54
N PRO A 324 28.20 -5.99 5.03
CA PRO A 324 28.46 -4.71 5.69
C PRO A 324 27.44 -4.38 6.81
N THR A 325 26.38 -5.17 6.93
CA THR A 325 25.23 -4.96 7.82
C THR A 325 25.31 -5.87 9.04
N PHE A 326 24.80 -5.38 10.16
CA PHE A 326 24.54 -6.16 11.38
C PHE A 326 23.07 -6.02 11.83
N LEU A 327 22.17 -5.57 10.95
CA LEU A 327 20.74 -5.48 11.23
C LEU A 327 20.13 -6.86 11.54
N ASP A 328 20.68 -7.94 11.01
CA ASP A 328 20.30 -9.32 11.39
C ASP A 328 20.68 -9.70 12.83
N TYR A 329 21.38 -8.84 13.58
CA TYR A 329 21.62 -8.95 15.03
C TYR A 329 20.83 -7.90 15.84
N VAL A 330 20.00 -7.09 15.20
CA VAL A 330 19.04 -6.17 15.82
C VAL A 330 17.67 -6.87 15.96
N PRO A 331 17.04 -6.89 17.15
CA PRO A 331 15.68 -7.43 17.34
C PRO A 331 14.67 -6.86 16.34
N GLN A 332 13.87 -7.72 15.69
CA GLN A 332 13.03 -7.36 14.55
C GLN A 332 12.08 -6.17 14.83
N TYR A 333 11.47 -6.13 16.00
CA TYR A 333 10.63 -5.03 16.45
C TYR A 333 11.33 -3.65 16.35
N LEU A 334 12.60 -3.55 16.77
CA LEU A 334 13.35 -2.29 16.71
C LEU A 334 13.68 -1.86 15.28
N ARG A 335 13.94 -2.83 14.38
CA ARG A 335 14.16 -2.56 12.95
C ARG A 335 12.90 -2.01 12.30
N TRP A 336 11.77 -2.65 12.58
CA TRP A 336 10.47 -2.25 12.06
C TRP A 336 10.03 -0.89 12.61
N PHE A 337 10.31 -0.58 13.89
CA PHE A 337 9.99 0.71 14.48
C PHE A 337 10.88 1.85 13.94
N GLU A 338 12.16 1.58 13.64
CA GLU A 338 13.04 2.54 12.94
C GLU A 338 12.62 2.76 11.47
N GLU A 339 12.27 1.70 10.74
CA GLU A 339 11.75 1.79 9.37
C GLU A 339 10.42 2.54 9.33
N TRP A 340 9.51 2.26 10.28
CA TRP A 340 8.26 2.98 10.47
C TRP A 340 8.50 4.47 10.76
N ALA A 341 9.45 4.81 11.64
CA ALA A 341 9.72 6.20 12.00
C ALA A 341 10.30 7.02 10.83
N GLU A 342 11.26 6.44 10.08
CA GLU A 342 11.82 7.08 8.88
C GLU A 342 10.73 7.35 7.83
N ASP A 343 9.86 6.36 7.59
CA ASP A 343 8.81 6.44 6.57
C ASP A 343 7.62 7.31 6.99
N PHE A 344 7.28 7.33 8.29
CA PHE A 344 6.35 8.28 8.89
C PHE A 344 6.82 9.72 8.67
N CYS A 345 8.10 10.03 8.95
CA CYS A 345 8.64 11.38 8.77
C CYS A 345 8.62 11.82 7.30
N ARG A 346 8.98 10.92 6.37
CA ARG A 346 8.84 11.13 4.91
C ARG A 346 7.39 11.46 4.54
N LYS A 347 6.44 10.60 4.91
CA LYS A 347 5.03 10.74 4.56
C LYS A 347 4.39 11.97 5.21
N ARG A 348 4.70 12.29 6.47
CA ARG A 348 4.24 13.50 7.17
C ARG A 348 4.71 14.74 6.42
N LYS A 349 6.02 14.86 6.13
CA LYS A 349 6.59 15.98 5.36
C LYS A 349 5.85 16.18 4.05
N HIS A 350 5.69 15.14 3.23
CA HIS A 350 5.11 15.31 1.90
C HIS A 350 3.59 15.51 1.90
N LYS A 351 2.84 14.92 2.84
CA LYS A 351 1.42 15.24 3.04
C LYS A 351 1.24 16.69 3.53
N LEU A 352 2.11 17.18 4.42
CA LEU A 352 2.14 18.59 4.84
C LEU A 352 2.47 19.53 3.67
N GLN A 353 3.46 19.24 2.83
CA GLN A 353 3.74 20.05 1.63
C GLN A 353 2.52 20.14 0.68
N ASN A 354 1.78 19.04 0.53
CA ASN A 354 0.55 19.00 -0.29
C ASN A 354 -0.55 19.87 0.34
N ALA A 355 -0.77 19.77 1.65
CA ALA A 355 -1.72 20.61 2.39
C ALA A 355 -1.36 22.10 2.31
N ILE A 356 -0.11 22.49 2.58
CA ILE A 356 0.32 23.90 2.54
C ILE A 356 0.12 24.49 1.13
N LYS A 357 0.61 23.83 0.07
CA LYS A 357 0.41 24.28 -1.32
C LYS A 357 -1.06 24.54 -1.65
N ILE A 358 -1.94 23.62 -1.25
CA ILE A 358 -3.37 23.67 -1.62
C ILE A 358 -4.15 24.66 -0.74
N CYS A 359 -3.81 24.79 0.55
CA CYS A 359 -4.53 25.60 1.54
C CYS A 359 -3.94 27.01 1.78
N ARG A 360 -2.70 27.28 1.36
CA ARG A 360 -2.00 28.58 1.48
C ARG A 360 -1.44 29.12 0.15
N GLY A 361 -1.46 28.31 -0.90
CA GLY A 361 -0.89 28.64 -2.21
C GLY A 361 0.57 28.21 -2.38
N GLU A 362 1.08 28.30 -3.61
CA GLU A 362 2.46 27.90 -3.96
C GLU A 362 3.52 28.74 -3.24
N ASN A 363 3.24 30.03 -3.00
CA ASN A 363 4.13 30.91 -2.25
C ASN A 363 3.87 30.85 -0.73
N GLY A 364 2.83 30.14 -0.28
CA GLY A 364 2.40 30.09 1.11
C GLY A 364 1.68 31.36 1.61
N LYS A 365 1.41 32.34 0.73
CA LYS A 365 0.67 33.56 1.07
C LYS A 365 -0.59 33.80 0.24
N ASP A 366 -0.72 33.11 -0.89
CA ASP A 366 -1.61 33.53 -1.99
C ASP A 366 -3.09 33.54 -1.57
N LYS A 367 -3.46 32.69 -0.60
CA LYS A 367 -4.78 32.62 0.05
C LYS A 367 -4.63 32.05 1.47
N TYR A 368 -5.70 32.06 2.27
CA TYR A 368 -5.75 31.33 3.55
C TYR A 368 -7.08 30.56 3.65
N CYS A 369 -7.04 29.26 3.37
CA CYS A 369 -8.21 28.38 3.40
C CYS A 369 -8.25 27.50 4.65
N ASP A 370 -9.43 27.15 5.15
CA ASP A 370 -9.60 26.08 6.13
C ASP A 370 -9.93 24.71 5.51
N ARG A 371 -9.92 23.65 6.34
CA ARG A 371 -10.29 22.29 5.93
C ARG A 371 -11.75 22.13 5.47
N TYR A 372 -12.60 23.14 5.68
CA TYR A 372 -14.01 23.14 5.33
C TYR A 372 -14.28 23.90 4.01
N GLY A 373 -13.24 24.46 3.40
CA GLY A 373 -13.29 25.16 2.12
C GLY A 373 -13.54 26.65 2.22
N LEU A 374 -13.50 27.22 3.43
CA LEU A 374 -13.75 28.64 3.64
C LEU A 374 -12.50 29.48 3.40
N ASP A 375 -12.72 30.72 2.96
CA ASP A 375 -11.74 31.79 2.91
C ASP A 375 -11.69 32.48 4.28
N CYS A 376 -10.58 32.34 4.99
CA CYS A 376 -10.44 32.88 6.34
C CYS A 376 -10.10 34.37 6.38
N GLU A 377 -9.74 35.03 5.27
CA GLU A 377 -9.60 36.49 5.24
C GLU A 377 -10.98 37.16 5.42
N ARG A 378 -12.02 36.50 4.89
CA ARG A 378 -13.39 37.01 4.79
C ARG A 378 -14.40 36.30 5.71
N THR A 379 -14.13 35.07 6.13
CA THR A 379 -14.98 34.31 7.08
C THR A 379 -14.84 34.86 8.50
N LYS A 380 -15.96 35.03 9.19
CA LYS A 380 -16.04 35.39 10.61
C LYS A 380 -16.94 34.38 11.31
N TYR A 381 -16.34 33.28 11.76
CA TYR A 381 -17.05 32.11 12.31
C TYR A 381 -17.96 32.49 13.49
N LYS A 382 -17.48 33.36 14.38
CA LYS A 382 -18.14 33.81 15.61
C LYS A 382 -19.52 34.45 15.41
N ILE A 383 -19.75 35.09 14.26
CA ILE A 383 -21.02 35.74 13.90
C ILE A 383 -21.82 34.96 12.84
N GLY A 384 -21.38 33.74 12.50
CA GLY A 384 -21.97 32.92 11.44
C GLY A 384 -21.76 33.46 10.03
N TYR A 385 -20.79 34.35 9.79
CA TYR A 385 -20.51 34.86 8.45
C TYR A 385 -19.50 33.93 7.74
N LEU A 386 -20.02 32.84 7.19
CA LEU A 386 -19.24 31.85 6.44
C LEU A 386 -19.06 32.27 4.99
N VAL A 387 -17.85 32.11 4.43
CA VAL A 387 -17.51 32.56 3.07
C VAL A 387 -16.66 31.50 2.37
N GLU A 388 -17.15 30.95 1.25
CA GLU A 388 -16.31 30.11 0.40
C GLU A 388 -15.23 30.95 -0.31
N GLY A 389 -14.00 30.42 -0.32
CA GLY A 389 -12.90 30.98 -1.11
C GLY A 389 -12.76 30.34 -2.48
N ASN A 390 -12.31 31.12 -3.46
CA ASN A 390 -11.89 30.56 -4.75
C ASN A 390 -10.75 29.55 -4.54
N ASP A 391 -10.89 28.36 -5.11
CA ASP A 391 -10.03 27.20 -4.85
C ASP A 391 -9.88 26.82 -3.36
N CYS A 392 -10.72 27.30 -2.42
CA CYS A 392 -10.57 26.92 -1.01
C CYS A 392 -11.22 25.58 -0.67
N HIS A 393 -12.33 25.18 -1.30
CA HIS A 393 -12.84 23.81 -1.22
C HIS A 393 -11.75 22.77 -1.53
N LYS A 394 -10.74 23.13 -2.33
CA LYS A 394 -9.61 22.25 -2.65
C LYS A 394 -8.81 21.80 -1.43
N CYS A 395 -8.81 22.58 -0.34
CA CYS A 395 -8.15 22.28 0.93
C CYS A 395 -8.76 21.09 1.69
N SER A 396 -10.06 20.80 1.50
CA SER A 396 -10.76 19.72 2.20
C SER A 396 -10.13 18.34 2.00
N VAL A 397 -9.86 17.94 0.76
CA VAL A 397 -9.28 16.63 0.40
C VAL A 397 -7.93 16.34 1.05
N PRO A 398 -6.87 17.16 0.90
CA PRO A 398 -5.58 16.87 1.54
C PRO A 398 -5.70 16.91 3.08
N CYS A 399 -6.56 17.76 3.64
CA CYS A 399 -6.74 17.88 5.08
C CYS A 399 -7.46 16.69 5.71
N LYS A 400 -8.59 16.25 5.13
CA LYS A 400 -9.32 15.05 5.57
C LYS A 400 -8.40 13.83 5.57
N ARG A 401 -7.71 13.61 4.44
CA ARG A 401 -6.77 12.48 4.27
C ARG A 401 -5.52 12.59 5.16
N PHE A 402 -5.08 13.80 5.55
CA PHE A 402 -4.04 13.98 6.56
C PHE A 402 -4.53 13.64 7.97
N VAL A 403 -5.73 14.09 8.35
CA VAL A 403 -6.32 13.85 9.68
C VAL A 403 -6.64 12.36 9.90
N GLU A 404 -7.21 11.67 8.91
CA GLU A 404 -7.41 10.22 8.95
C GLU A 404 -6.08 9.47 9.10
N TRP A 405 -5.08 9.84 8.29
CA TRP A 405 -3.75 9.24 8.29
C TRP A 405 -3.01 9.43 9.63
N ILE A 406 -2.91 10.67 10.12
CA ILE A 406 -2.15 10.97 11.35
C ILE A 406 -2.79 10.32 12.58
N ALA A 407 -4.12 10.22 12.61
CA ALA A 407 -4.85 9.52 13.68
C ALA A 407 -4.64 8.00 13.66
N LYS A 408 -4.41 7.39 12.49
CA LYS A 408 -3.98 5.98 12.40
C LYS A 408 -2.53 5.81 12.81
N GLN A 409 -1.62 6.64 12.28
CA GLN A 409 -0.20 6.60 12.62
C GLN A 409 0.05 6.78 14.13
N LYS A 410 -0.75 7.60 14.83
CA LYS A 410 -0.70 7.69 16.30
C LYS A 410 -0.99 6.35 17.00
N LYS A 411 -1.92 5.54 16.47
CA LYS A 411 -2.22 4.21 17.04
C LYS A 411 -1.08 3.22 16.81
N GLU A 412 -0.46 3.25 15.62
CA GLU A 412 0.71 2.43 15.29
C GLU A 412 1.91 2.79 16.17
N PHE A 413 2.11 4.08 16.42
CA PHE A 413 3.09 4.60 17.38
C PHE A 413 2.81 4.13 18.82
N GLU A 414 1.59 4.29 19.32
CA GLU A 414 1.18 3.87 20.66
C GLU A 414 1.43 2.38 20.93
N LYS A 415 1.12 1.51 19.96
CA LYS A 415 1.39 0.07 20.04
C LYS A 415 2.89 -0.21 20.18
N GLN A 416 3.71 0.45 19.37
CA GLN A 416 5.17 0.26 19.35
C GLN A 416 5.85 0.86 20.59
N LYS A 417 5.46 2.06 21.03
CA LYS A 417 5.93 2.68 22.29
C LYS A 417 5.74 1.73 23.48
N LYS A 418 4.57 1.07 23.59
CA LYS A 418 4.27 0.11 24.66
C LYS A 418 4.98 -1.24 24.49
N LYS A 419 5.34 -1.63 23.26
CA LYS A 419 6.14 -2.82 22.97
C LYS A 419 7.55 -2.69 23.52
N TYR A 420 8.18 -1.51 23.44
CA TYR A 420 9.52 -1.24 23.97
C TYR A 420 9.71 -1.78 25.39
N THR A 421 8.86 -1.37 26.34
CA THR A 421 8.95 -1.79 27.74
C THR A 421 8.84 -3.30 27.92
N LYS A 422 7.94 -3.97 27.17
CA LYS A 422 7.79 -5.43 27.24
C LYS A 422 9.01 -6.19 26.75
N GLU A 423 9.66 -5.70 25.70
CA GLU A 423 10.90 -6.29 25.20
C GLU A 423 12.03 -6.16 26.23
N ILE A 424 12.13 -5.00 26.90
CA ILE A 424 13.07 -4.74 27.99
C ILE A 424 12.83 -5.68 29.19
N ASP A 425 11.58 -5.97 29.54
CA ASP A 425 11.25 -6.95 30.59
C ASP A 425 11.59 -8.39 30.16
N GLN A 426 11.28 -8.75 28.91
CA GLN A 426 11.39 -10.11 28.38
C GLN A 426 12.80 -10.49 27.89
N LYS A 427 13.72 -9.53 27.73
CA LYS A 427 15.09 -9.73 27.19
C LYS A 427 15.87 -10.94 27.72
N LYS A 428 15.64 -11.35 28.99
CA LYS A 428 16.36 -12.46 29.64
C LYS A 428 15.90 -13.84 29.14
N ASN A 429 14.71 -13.94 28.54
CA ASN A 429 14.13 -15.20 28.10
C ASN A 429 14.76 -15.60 26.77
N LYS A 430 15.26 -16.84 26.64
CA LYS A 430 15.82 -17.36 25.37
C LYS A 430 14.75 -17.62 24.30
N THR A 431 13.48 -17.68 24.69
CA THR A 431 12.31 -17.83 23.81
C THR A 431 11.15 -16.97 24.35
N ILE A 432 10.21 -16.63 23.48
CA ILE A 432 8.97 -15.93 23.84
C ILE A 432 7.78 -16.78 23.40
N MET A 433 6.96 -17.22 24.36
CA MET A 433 5.67 -17.87 24.07
C MET A 433 4.64 -16.82 23.66
N THR A 434 3.86 -17.11 22.62
CA THR A 434 2.73 -16.28 22.17
C THR A 434 1.46 -17.12 22.07
N ARG A 435 0.30 -16.50 21.77
CA ARG A 435 -0.97 -17.23 21.56
C ARG A 435 -0.87 -18.33 20.49
N TYR A 436 0.02 -18.17 19.52
CA TYR A 436 0.01 -18.98 18.29
C TYR A 436 1.25 -19.84 18.05
N ASP A 437 2.40 -19.47 18.63
CA ASP A 437 3.70 -20.10 18.39
C ASP A 437 4.73 -19.67 19.44
N THR A 438 5.86 -20.37 19.52
CA THR A 438 7.05 -19.94 20.28
C THR A 438 8.06 -19.26 19.35
N ILE A 439 8.56 -18.09 19.76
CA ILE A 439 9.55 -17.31 19.01
C ILE A 439 10.93 -17.52 19.64
N ASN A 440 11.96 -17.65 18.80
CA ASN A 440 13.36 -17.58 19.21
C ASN A 440 13.70 -16.17 19.73
N ASN A 441 14.35 -16.06 20.89
CA ASN A 441 14.79 -14.79 21.47
C ASN A 441 16.28 -14.83 21.89
N LEU A 442 17.08 -15.70 21.26
CA LEU A 442 18.53 -15.76 21.46
C LEU A 442 19.19 -14.42 21.09
N TYR A 443 20.14 -14.00 21.93
CA TYR A 443 20.93 -12.77 21.84
C TYR A 443 20.17 -11.45 22.14
N ALA A 444 18.88 -11.53 22.47
CA ALA A 444 18.09 -10.35 22.88
C ALA A 444 18.59 -9.76 24.21
N LYS A 445 19.02 -10.59 25.17
CA LYS A 445 19.61 -10.15 26.45
C LYS A 445 20.82 -9.26 26.23
N GLU A 446 21.71 -9.68 25.34
CA GLU A 446 22.96 -9.00 24.99
C GLU A 446 22.65 -7.66 24.31
N PHE A 447 21.73 -7.66 23.32
CA PHE A 447 21.28 -6.44 22.66
C PHE A 447 20.64 -5.43 23.63
N TYR A 448 19.60 -5.87 24.36
CA TYR A 448 18.82 -4.96 25.22
C TYR A 448 19.61 -4.47 26.43
N ALA A 449 20.57 -5.24 26.97
CA ALA A 449 21.46 -4.78 28.04
C ALA A 449 22.49 -3.71 27.60
N VAL A 450 22.74 -3.59 26.29
CA VAL A 450 23.46 -2.44 25.72
C VAL A 450 22.49 -1.29 25.46
N LEU A 451 21.29 -1.57 24.93
CA LEU A 451 20.25 -0.56 24.69
C LEU A 451 19.92 0.23 25.97
N GLU A 452 19.60 -0.45 27.07
CA GLU A 452 19.30 0.18 28.37
C GLU A 452 20.43 1.06 28.92
N ARG A 453 21.68 0.74 28.58
CA ARG A 453 22.85 1.49 29.08
C ARG A 453 22.98 2.88 28.44
N TYR A 454 22.37 3.07 27.28
CA TYR A 454 22.44 4.31 26.50
C TYR A 454 21.07 4.98 26.27
N HIS A 455 19.98 4.20 26.33
CA HIS A 455 18.57 4.63 26.29
C HIS A 455 17.77 3.77 27.29
N GLY A 456 17.85 4.14 28.57
CA GLY A 456 17.34 3.38 29.72
C GLY A 456 15.82 3.37 29.87
N ASN A 457 15.10 4.10 29.03
CA ASN A 457 13.66 4.10 28.93
C ASN A 457 13.21 4.44 27.49
N VAL A 458 11.91 4.30 27.22
CA VAL A 458 11.36 4.52 25.87
C VAL A 458 11.50 5.97 25.40
N GLU A 459 11.41 6.98 26.26
CA GLU A 459 11.52 8.40 25.86
C GLU A 459 12.92 8.75 25.30
N GLU A 460 13.96 8.10 25.83
CA GLU A 460 15.33 8.26 25.32
C GLU A 460 15.50 7.61 23.94
N PHE A 461 14.81 6.49 23.68
CA PHE A 461 14.77 5.88 22.36
C PHE A 461 13.88 6.64 21.36
N LEU A 462 12.75 7.23 21.81
CA LEU A 462 11.91 8.11 20.99
C LEU A 462 12.68 9.37 20.57
N LYS A 463 13.41 9.98 21.52
CA LYS A 463 14.38 11.04 21.20
C LYS A 463 15.42 10.55 20.18
N LYS A 464 15.80 9.27 20.21
CA LYS A 464 16.72 8.70 19.22
C LYS A 464 16.09 8.51 17.84
N LEU A 465 14.78 8.26 17.74
CA LEU A 465 14.07 8.24 16.47
C LEU A 465 14.00 9.64 15.81
N ASN A 466 13.94 10.72 16.61
CA ASN A 466 14.02 12.10 16.10
C ASN A 466 15.35 12.40 15.38
N ASP A 467 16.43 11.66 15.64
CA ASP A 467 17.73 11.87 14.99
C ASP A 467 17.76 11.45 13.50
N GLU A 468 16.68 10.89 12.95
CA GLU A 468 16.61 10.62 11.51
C GLU A 468 16.60 11.89 10.68
N SER A 469 17.42 11.92 9.63
CA SER A 469 17.69 13.15 8.87
C SER A 469 16.52 13.65 8.01
N ILE A 470 15.45 12.85 7.93
CA ILE A 470 14.15 13.20 7.34
C ILE A 470 13.15 13.74 8.40
N CYS A 471 13.30 13.34 9.67
CA CYS A 471 12.52 13.84 10.81
C CYS A 471 12.99 15.22 11.27
N GLN A 472 14.32 15.43 11.31
CA GLN A 472 14.96 16.68 11.79
C GLN A 472 14.68 17.92 10.91
N LYS A 473 14.31 17.74 9.64
CA LYS A 473 14.17 18.85 8.69
C LYS A 473 12.74 19.41 8.76
N PRO A 474 12.55 20.70 9.11
CA PRO A 474 11.23 21.32 9.05
C PRO A 474 10.69 21.31 7.62
N THR A 475 9.37 21.23 7.48
CA THR A 475 8.72 21.21 6.16
C THR A 475 8.49 22.64 5.70
N LYS A 476 9.05 23.03 4.55
CA LYS A 476 8.91 24.38 3.98
C LYS A 476 8.20 24.36 2.63
N VAL A 477 7.31 25.34 2.40
CA VAL A 477 6.69 25.70 1.11
C VAL A 477 6.57 27.22 1.07
N GLY A 478 7.20 27.89 0.10
CA GLY A 478 7.18 29.35 0.03
C GLY A 478 7.70 30.02 1.31
N THR A 479 6.89 30.86 1.96
CA THR A 479 7.19 31.41 3.30
C THR A 479 6.75 30.52 4.47
N GLU A 480 5.90 29.52 4.24
CA GLU A 480 5.34 28.66 5.28
C GLU A 480 6.30 27.55 5.74
N LYS A 481 6.26 27.24 7.04
CA LYS A 481 7.19 26.33 7.72
C LYS A 481 6.50 25.52 8.81
N ALA A 482 6.07 24.29 8.49
CA ALA A 482 5.65 23.32 9.50
C ALA A 482 6.86 22.75 10.26
N ASP A 483 6.69 22.51 11.56
CA ASP A 483 7.76 22.05 12.42
C ASP A 483 8.14 20.55 12.23
N PRO A 484 9.39 20.19 12.58
CA PRO A 484 9.90 18.82 12.45
C PRO A 484 9.15 17.84 13.35
N VAL A 485 9.45 16.55 13.19
CA VAL A 485 8.90 15.51 14.06
C VAL A 485 9.66 15.47 15.39
N ASP A 486 8.93 15.51 16.50
CA ASP A 486 9.42 15.10 17.82
C ASP A 486 8.48 14.05 18.41
N PHE A 487 8.92 12.80 18.45
CA PHE A 487 8.16 11.66 18.97
C PHE A 487 7.90 11.71 20.49
N LYS A 488 8.54 12.61 21.24
CA LYS A 488 8.15 12.88 22.63
C LYS A 488 6.96 13.82 22.75
N GLU A 489 6.85 14.80 21.85
CA GLU A 489 5.78 15.79 21.85
C GLU A 489 4.58 15.25 21.03
N GLU A 490 4.06 14.11 21.48
CA GLU A 490 3.02 13.29 20.81
C GLU A 490 1.71 14.04 20.51
N SER A 491 1.41 15.08 21.30
CA SER A 491 0.28 15.97 21.11
C SER A 491 0.41 16.81 19.84
N HIS A 492 1.64 17.19 19.47
CA HIS A 492 1.99 18.05 18.34
C HIS A 492 2.46 17.26 17.11
N THR A 493 3.28 16.23 17.29
CA THR A 493 3.72 15.37 16.17
C THR A 493 2.56 14.69 15.46
N PHE A 494 1.54 14.28 16.23
CA PHE A 494 0.33 13.61 15.75
C PHE A 494 -0.94 14.49 15.80
N SER A 495 -0.81 15.82 15.86
CA SER A 495 -1.96 16.72 15.74
C SER A 495 -2.51 16.74 14.31
N PRO A 496 -3.77 17.20 14.12
CA PRO A 496 -4.13 17.94 12.91
C PRO A 496 -3.11 19.06 12.68
N THR A 497 -2.82 19.39 11.42
CA THR A 497 -1.90 20.50 11.12
C THR A 497 -2.67 21.83 11.11
N GLU A 498 -2.03 22.92 11.54
CA GLU A 498 -2.59 24.28 11.52
C GLU A 498 -3.11 24.71 10.13
N TYR A 499 -2.52 24.15 9.07
CA TYR A 499 -2.95 24.35 7.68
C TYR A 499 -4.32 23.71 7.36
N CYS A 500 -4.84 22.91 8.28
CA CYS A 500 -6.07 22.12 8.21
C CYS A 500 -6.98 22.32 9.44
N ASP A 501 -6.71 23.35 10.25
CA ASP A 501 -7.65 23.78 11.30
C ASP A 501 -8.74 24.71 10.72
N PRO A 502 -9.85 24.93 11.44
CA PRO A 502 -10.91 25.85 11.03
C PRO A 502 -10.39 27.29 10.93
N CYS A 503 -11.10 28.16 10.21
CA CYS A 503 -10.82 29.60 10.29
C CYS A 503 -10.91 30.13 11.74
N PRO A 504 -10.04 31.09 12.15
CA PRO A 504 -10.17 31.78 13.43
C PRO A 504 -11.53 32.48 13.60
N ASP A 505 -11.91 32.74 14.85
CA ASP A 505 -13.24 33.22 15.24
C ASP A 505 -13.69 34.47 14.46
N CYS A 506 -12.78 35.43 14.27
CA CYS A 506 -12.98 36.65 13.46
C CYS A 506 -12.17 36.68 12.15
N GLY A 507 -11.62 35.54 11.71
CA GLY A 507 -10.80 35.41 10.50
C GLY A 507 -9.34 35.83 10.67
N VAL A 508 -8.65 36.03 9.54
CA VAL A 508 -7.23 36.45 9.46
C VAL A 508 -7.06 37.77 8.71
N GLU A 509 -5.90 38.41 8.86
CA GLU A 509 -5.43 39.50 8.00
C GLU A 509 -3.94 39.38 7.70
N ARG A 510 -3.45 40.18 6.74
CA ARG A 510 -2.03 40.25 6.37
C ARG A 510 -1.34 41.38 7.12
N LYS A 511 -0.17 41.09 7.71
CA LYS A 511 0.66 42.10 8.36
C LYS A 511 1.06 43.22 7.41
N SER A 512 0.79 44.45 7.84
CA SER A 512 1.21 45.69 7.16
C SER A 512 2.69 46.05 7.35
N ASP A 513 3.49 45.18 7.99
CA ASP A 513 4.92 45.38 8.29
C ASP A 513 5.87 45.05 7.12
N GLY A 514 5.32 44.72 5.95
CA GLY A 514 6.07 44.28 4.77
C GLY A 514 6.43 42.79 4.75
N SER A 515 6.12 42.03 5.80
CA SER A 515 6.20 40.56 5.76
C SER A 515 5.05 39.93 4.97
N GLU A 516 3.89 40.61 4.91
CA GLU A 516 2.60 40.11 4.41
C GLU A 516 2.17 38.77 5.06
N LYS A 517 2.71 38.41 6.23
CA LYS A 517 2.33 37.16 6.89
C LYS A 517 0.87 37.26 7.34
N TRP A 518 0.11 36.18 7.16
CA TRP A 518 -1.20 36.01 7.77
C TRP A 518 -1.09 35.92 9.30
N GLU A 519 -2.01 36.59 10.01
CA GLU A 519 -2.24 36.42 11.44
C GLU A 519 -3.74 36.43 11.79
N PRO A 520 -4.18 35.74 12.85
CA PRO A 520 -5.58 35.78 13.30
C PRO A 520 -5.93 37.17 13.84
N LYS A 521 -7.14 37.64 13.50
CA LYS A 521 -7.77 38.80 14.14
C LYS A 521 -8.12 38.47 15.59
N SER A 522 -8.26 39.48 16.44
CA SER A 522 -8.70 39.28 17.81
C SER A 522 -10.18 38.89 17.84
N ASP A 523 -10.55 38.01 18.76
CA ASP A 523 -11.93 37.53 18.96
C ASP A 523 -12.91 38.67 19.35
N THR A 524 -12.39 39.87 19.63
CA THR A 524 -13.14 41.11 19.86
C THR A 524 -13.59 41.81 18.58
N ASP A 525 -12.89 41.61 17.46
CA ASP A 525 -12.91 42.56 16.36
C ASP A 525 -14.19 42.45 15.54
N CYS A 526 -14.71 41.23 15.42
CA CYS A 526 -16.04 40.94 14.87
C CYS A 526 -17.14 40.84 15.94
N ALA A 527 -16.83 40.98 17.23
CA ALA A 527 -17.79 40.74 18.32
C ALA A 527 -18.92 41.79 18.41
N ASN A 528 -18.75 42.95 17.74
CA ASN A 528 -19.76 44.00 17.65
C ASN A 528 -20.54 43.98 16.32
N GLU A 529 -20.28 43.02 15.44
CA GLU A 529 -20.98 42.89 14.15
C GLU A 529 -22.32 42.17 14.30
N VAL A 530 -23.27 42.50 13.43
CA VAL A 530 -24.61 41.88 13.45
C VAL A 530 -24.52 40.44 12.95
N THR A 531 -24.96 39.48 13.78
CA THR A 531 -25.06 38.06 13.43
C THR A 531 -25.79 37.85 12.10
N LYS A 532 -25.24 37.02 11.20
CA LYS A 532 -25.85 36.81 9.88
C LYS A 532 -27.23 36.14 10.05
N LYS A 533 -28.25 36.76 9.45
CA LYS A 533 -29.59 36.15 9.29
C LYS A 533 -29.64 35.32 8.01
N TYR A 534 -30.42 34.26 8.04
CA TYR A 534 -30.56 33.28 6.98
C TYR A 534 -32.06 33.12 6.64
N ASN A 535 -32.41 33.27 5.36
CA ASN A 535 -33.79 33.05 4.89
C ASN A 535 -34.07 31.54 4.75
N GLU A 536 -35.17 31.05 5.30
CA GLU A 536 -35.55 29.63 5.18
C GLU A 536 -35.78 29.19 3.73
N GLN A 537 -36.34 30.05 2.88
CA GLN A 537 -36.67 29.77 1.47
C GLN A 537 -35.43 29.43 0.62
N ASP A 538 -34.29 30.03 0.99
CA ASP A 538 -33.01 29.84 0.32
C ASP A 538 -32.29 28.55 0.79
N THR A 539 -32.82 27.87 1.81
CA THR A 539 -32.24 26.63 2.36
C THR A 539 -32.68 25.34 1.64
N THR A 540 -31.92 24.25 1.82
CA THR A 540 -32.27 22.89 1.42
C THR A 540 -31.82 21.93 2.52
N THR A 541 -32.71 21.03 2.96
CA THR A 541 -32.38 20.02 3.98
C THR A 541 -31.98 18.71 3.30
N ILE A 542 -30.76 18.24 3.56
CA ILE A 542 -30.18 17.04 2.97
C ILE A 542 -30.00 15.98 4.07
N PRO A 543 -30.62 14.79 3.97
CA PRO A 543 -30.32 13.67 4.85
C PRO A 543 -29.00 13.02 4.43
N VAL A 544 -28.04 12.93 5.35
CA VAL A 544 -26.73 12.31 5.13
C VAL A 544 -26.58 11.06 5.99
N LEU A 545 -26.31 9.92 5.38
CA LEU A 545 -26.04 8.66 6.11
C LEU A 545 -24.55 8.62 6.53
N THR A 546 -24.29 8.85 7.82
CA THR A 546 -22.92 9.01 8.37
C THR A 546 -22.35 7.72 9.01
N PRO A 547 -21.09 7.36 8.72
CA PRO A 547 -20.46 6.16 9.29
C PRO A 547 -20.07 6.36 10.76
N GLU A 548 -20.08 5.28 11.55
CA GLU A 548 -19.73 5.34 12.96
C GLU A 548 -18.22 5.56 13.19
N LYS A 549 -17.87 6.72 13.75
CA LYS A 549 -16.49 7.14 14.07
C LYS A 549 -15.77 6.07 14.92
N GLY A 550 -14.82 5.35 14.33
CA GLY A 550 -13.98 4.35 15.00
C GLY A 550 -14.33 2.88 14.75
N LYS A 551 -15.35 2.57 13.94
CA LYS A 551 -15.62 1.21 13.42
C LYS A 551 -14.80 0.94 12.15
N PHE A 552 -14.54 -0.35 11.87
CA PHE A 552 -13.80 -0.84 10.71
C PHE A 552 -14.62 -1.90 9.98
N GLY A 553 -14.52 -1.96 8.65
CA GLY A 553 -15.43 -2.73 7.79
C GLY A 553 -16.74 -1.97 7.52
N ILE A 554 -17.22 -2.00 6.27
CA ILE A 554 -18.31 -1.14 5.81
C ILE A 554 -19.66 -1.50 6.46
N TYR A 555 -19.95 -2.78 6.66
CA TYR A 555 -21.12 -3.20 7.45
C TYR A 555 -21.08 -2.64 8.88
N GLN A 556 -19.92 -2.70 9.55
CA GLN A 556 -19.80 -2.25 10.95
C GLN A 556 -19.84 -0.71 11.07
N LYS A 557 -19.37 0.04 10.06
CA LYS A 557 -19.58 1.51 9.96
C LYS A 557 -21.08 1.86 9.99
N TYR A 558 -21.94 1.02 9.43
CA TYR A 558 -23.38 1.28 9.24
C TYR A 558 -24.30 0.33 10.03
N LYS A 559 -23.77 -0.45 10.98
CA LYS A 559 -24.52 -1.51 11.67
C LYS A 559 -25.78 -0.99 12.39
N ARG A 560 -25.72 0.17 13.06
CA ARG A 560 -26.92 0.75 13.71
C ARG A 560 -27.99 1.17 12.70
N PHE A 561 -27.60 1.64 11.51
CA PHE A 561 -28.52 1.87 10.41
C PHE A 561 -29.11 0.53 9.89
N CYS A 562 -28.28 -0.47 9.59
CA CYS A 562 -28.71 -1.81 9.14
C CYS A 562 -29.76 -2.43 10.08
N ASP A 563 -29.46 -2.42 11.38
CA ASP A 563 -30.24 -3.12 12.41
C ASP A 563 -31.52 -2.34 12.78
N SER A 564 -31.52 -1.00 12.70
CA SER A 564 -32.66 -0.14 13.11
C SER A 564 -33.99 -0.34 12.36
N VAL A 565 -33.99 -1.14 11.29
CA VAL A 565 -35.16 -1.47 10.47
C VAL A 565 -35.55 -2.96 10.62
N LYS A 566 -34.79 -3.79 11.36
CA LYS A 566 -35.17 -5.18 11.62
C LYS A 566 -36.37 -5.28 12.58
N ASP A 567 -36.51 -4.32 13.48
CA ASP A 567 -37.59 -4.28 14.49
C ASP A 567 -38.98 -3.94 13.93
N THR A 568 -39.11 -3.54 12.66
CA THR A 568 -40.40 -3.09 12.07
C THR A 568 -41.11 -4.14 11.20
N VAL A 569 -40.51 -5.31 10.98
CA VAL A 569 -41.01 -6.28 9.97
C VAL A 569 -42.29 -7.03 10.39
N ASN A 570 -42.70 -6.93 11.67
CA ASN A 570 -43.96 -7.49 12.18
C ASN A 570 -45.14 -6.50 12.07
N GLY A 571 -45.41 -5.98 10.87
CA GLY A 571 -46.54 -5.08 10.60
C GLY A 571 -46.81 -4.92 9.09
N GLY A 572 -47.88 -5.53 8.59
CA GLY A 572 -48.17 -5.58 7.15
C GLY A 572 -49.05 -4.44 6.63
N GLY A 573 -48.70 -3.93 5.44
CA GLY A 573 -49.61 -3.36 4.44
C GLY A 573 -50.52 -2.18 4.84
N GLY A 574 -50.11 -0.95 4.50
CA GLY A 574 -50.99 0.22 4.55
C GLY A 574 -50.42 1.42 3.79
N SER A 575 -50.99 1.75 2.63
CA SER A 575 -50.66 2.95 1.85
C SER A 575 -51.64 4.09 2.14
N SER A 576 -51.15 5.22 2.62
CA SER A 576 -51.91 6.49 2.62
C SER A 576 -50.98 7.69 2.76
N GLU A 577 -51.17 8.68 1.88
CA GLU A 577 -50.65 10.03 2.08
C GLU A 577 -51.45 10.75 3.18
N ALA A 578 -50.78 11.52 4.04
CA ALA A 578 -51.27 12.82 4.51
C ALA A 578 -50.25 13.53 5.40
N SER A 579 -50.17 14.84 5.25
CA SER A 579 -49.42 15.77 6.10
C SER A 579 -49.88 15.78 7.57
N HIS A 580 -48.94 15.86 8.50
CA HIS A 580 -49.13 16.72 9.67
C HIS A 580 -47.86 17.48 10.04
N VAL A 581 -48.05 18.71 10.52
CA VAL A 581 -47.00 19.54 11.13
C VAL A 581 -47.09 19.31 12.63
N ASP A 582 -45.96 19.19 13.31
CA ASP A 582 -45.92 19.42 14.75
C ASP A 582 -44.64 20.15 15.19
N SER A 583 -44.72 20.81 16.34
CA SER A 583 -43.75 21.82 16.80
C SER A 583 -43.18 21.47 18.18
N ASN A 584 -42.00 22.00 18.48
CA ASN A 584 -41.24 21.82 19.74
C ASN A 584 -40.86 20.37 20.09
N GLU A 585 -39.55 20.15 20.22
CA GLU A 585 -38.96 20.19 21.56
C GLU A 585 -37.46 20.53 21.50
N GLY A 586 -36.97 21.27 22.50
CA GLY A 586 -35.58 21.67 22.60
C GLY A 586 -34.93 21.11 23.85
N ALA A 587 -33.91 20.25 23.69
CA ALA A 587 -33.10 19.73 24.79
C ALA A 587 -31.61 19.77 24.40
N VAL A 588 -30.84 20.62 25.08
CA VAL A 588 -29.38 20.69 24.92
C VAL A 588 -28.73 19.65 25.84
N VAL A 589 -27.85 18.80 25.30
CA VAL A 589 -27.07 17.85 26.10
C VAL A 589 -25.59 17.95 25.74
N SER A 590 -24.81 18.46 26.69
CA SER A 590 -23.34 18.43 26.69
C SER A 590 -22.82 17.05 27.13
N ASP A 591 -21.70 16.59 26.55
CA ASP A 591 -21.08 15.31 26.90
C ASP A 591 -20.50 15.30 28.33
N SER A 592 -20.86 14.28 29.12
CA SER A 592 -19.97 13.70 30.15
C SER A 592 -20.45 12.32 30.65
N ARG A 593 -19.67 11.29 30.32
CA ARG A 593 -19.41 10.03 31.07
C ARG A 593 -20.36 9.66 32.23
N SER A 594 -21.03 8.50 32.13
CA SER A 594 -20.68 7.30 32.93
C SER A 594 -21.45 6.07 32.43
N GLY A 595 -21.05 4.87 32.89
CA GLY A 595 -21.72 3.61 32.53
C GLY A 595 -22.87 3.25 33.47
N GLY A 596 -23.92 2.64 32.91
CA GLY A 596 -25.04 2.07 33.66
C GLY A 596 -26.02 1.35 32.73
N ALA A 597 -26.18 0.03 32.90
CA ALA A 597 -27.13 -0.74 32.10
C ALA A 597 -28.56 -0.51 32.61
N ALA A 598 -29.40 0.13 31.79
CA ALA A 598 -30.81 0.36 32.10
C ALA A 598 -31.67 -0.10 30.91
N ASN A 599 -32.31 -1.26 31.05
CA ASN A 599 -33.13 -1.85 30.00
C ASN A 599 -34.44 -1.05 29.84
N ARG A 600 -34.62 -0.37 28.70
CA ARG A 600 -35.88 0.25 28.28
C ARG A 600 -36.05 0.09 26.78
N THR A 601 -37.08 -0.65 26.37
CA THR A 601 -37.55 -0.72 24.99
C THR A 601 -38.03 0.67 24.55
N ALA A 602 -37.35 1.23 23.54
CA ALA A 602 -37.80 2.43 22.83
C ALA A 602 -38.27 2.04 21.42
N PRO A 603 -39.32 2.66 20.86
CA PRO A 603 -39.73 2.41 19.48
C PRO A 603 -38.63 2.85 18.50
N GLY A 604 -38.59 2.20 17.33
CA GLY A 604 -37.55 2.39 16.32
C GLY A 604 -37.30 3.85 15.97
N THR A 605 -36.05 4.32 16.13
CA THR A 605 -35.73 5.75 15.95
C THR A 605 -35.70 6.14 14.47
N ALA A 606 -36.52 7.11 14.09
CA ALA A 606 -36.72 7.59 12.71
C ALA A 606 -35.50 8.27 12.04
N ASN A 607 -34.29 8.13 12.62
CA ASN A 607 -33.03 8.66 12.11
C ASN A 607 -32.00 7.53 11.85
N GLY A 608 -32.46 6.31 11.55
CA GLY A 608 -31.61 5.17 11.17
C GLY A 608 -30.59 4.79 12.25
N GLY A 609 -31.05 4.47 13.46
CA GLY A 609 -30.19 4.20 14.61
C GLY A 609 -29.36 5.41 15.08
N GLY A 610 -29.74 6.61 14.64
CA GLY A 610 -29.03 7.88 14.86
C GLY A 610 -27.87 8.14 13.88
N GLN A 611 -27.71 7.34 12.82
CA GLN A 611 -26.68 7.52 11.80
C GLN A 611 -27.08 8.47 10.67
N ILE A 612 -28.38 8.66 10.42
CA ILE A 612 -28.87 9.67 9.47
C ILE A 612 -28.80 11.04 10.13
N LYS A 613 -28.10 11.98 9.50
CA LYS A 613 -27.89 13.36 9.97
C LYS A 613 -28.55 14.34 9.01
N LYS A 614 -29.35 15.27 9.53
CA LYS A 614 -29.97 16.33 8.71
C LYS A 614 -28.99 17.50 8.62
N TRP A 615 -28.46 17.74 7.42
CA TRP A 615 -27.73 18.94 7.09
C TRP A 615 -28.67 19.94 6.45
N GLN A 616 -28.45 21.24 6.68
CA GLN A 616 -29.13 22.32 5.97
C GLN A 616 -28.08 23.11 5.20
N CYS A 617 -28.24 23.19 3.87
CA CYS A 617 -27.43 24.02 2.99
C CYS A 617 -28.20 25.31 2.64
N TYR A 618 -27.50 26.41 2.41
CA TYR A 618 -28.06 27.73 2.11
C TYR A 618 -27.29 28.39 0.96
N TYR A 619 -28.02 28.76 -0.10
CA TYR A 619 -27.49 29.46 -1.27
C TYR A 619 -28.12 30.84 -1.41
N ASP A 620 -27.29 31.89 -1.52
CA ASP A 620 -27.74 33.27 -1.55
C ASP A 620 -26.81 34.13 -2.43
N ASP A 621 -27.40 34.71 -3.47
CA ASP A 621 -26.79 35.58 -4.47
C ASP A 621 -27.18 37.07 -4.30
N SER A 622 -27.83 37.43 -3.19
CA SER A 622 -28.48 38.73 -2.99
C SER A 622 -27.67 39.79 -2.24
N ASN A 623 -26.56 39.41 -1.57
CA ASN A 623 -25.79 40.30 -0.70
C ASN A 623 -25.26 41.54 -1.47
N GLU A 624 -25.53 42.75 -0.96
CA GLU A 624 -25.25 44.06 -1.61
C GLU A 624 -23.79 44.26 -2.03
N ASP A 625 -22.87 43.59 -1.33
CA ASP A 625 -21.43 43.53 -1.60
C ASP A 625 -21.03 42.73 -2.88
N GLY A 626 -21.98 42.07 -3.56
CA GLY A 626 -21.71 41.14 -4.67
C GLY A 626 -21.11 39.79 -4.23
N LYS A 627 -21.30 39.41 -2.96
CA LYS A 627 -20.65 38.23 -2.32
C LYS A 627 -21.65 37.09 -2.15
N LYS A 628 -21.39 35.94 -2.77
CA LYS A 628 -22.21 34.71 -2.62
C LYS A 628 -22.06 34.12 -1.22
N ASN A 629 -23.11 33.45 -0.73
CA ASN A 629 -23.05 32.54 0.41
C ASN A 629 -23.55 31.17 -0.04
N ASP A 630 -22.73 30.13 0.11
CA ASP A 630 -23.05 28.76 -0.32
C ASP A 630 -22.44 27.75 0.65
N ASN A 631 -23.19 27.44 1.72
CA ASN A 631 -22.67 26.75 2.91
C ASN A 631 -23.69 25.76 3.48
N CYS A 632 -23.19 24.65 4.04
CA CYS A 632 -23.95 23.61 4.70
C CYS A 632 -23.56 23.48 6.19
N ILE A 633 -24.55 23.29 7.05
CA ILE A 633 -24.36 23.04 8.49
C ILE A 633 -25.13 21.80 8.95
N LEU A 634 -24.66 21.17 10.03
CA LEU A 634 -25.35 20.09 10.71
C LEU A 634 -26.39 20.67 11.69
N GLY A 635 -27.66 20.68 11.27
CA GLY A 635 -28.76 21.28 12.04
C GLY A 635 -29.58 22.29 11.23
N LYS A 636 -30.00 23.39 11.88
CA LYS A 636 -30.81 24.48 11.31
C LYS A 636 -30.09 25.83 11.47
N PHE A 637 -30.05 26.66 10.43
CA PHE A 637 -29.40 27.98 10.45
C PHE A 637 -30.07 28.95 11.43
N GLU A 638 -31.38 28.84 11.65
CA GLU A 638 -32.13 29.52 12.71
C GLU A 638 -31.52 29.30 14.11
N THR A 639 -30.85 28.16 14.29
CA THR A 639 -30.27 27.67 15.55
C THR A 639 -28.75 27.56 15.48
N PHE A 640 -28.09 28.28 14.56
CA PHE A 640 -26.64 28.19 14.40
C PHE A 640 -25.92 28.71 15.65
N ILE A 641 -25.09 27.85 16.25
CA ILE A 641 -24.26 28.18 17.41
C ILE A 641 -22.81 27.79 17.17
N GLN A 642 -21.90 28.54 17.79
CA GLN A 642 -20.47 28.24 17.79
C GLN A 642 -20.25 26.81 18.32
N GLY A 643 -19.62 25.96 17.50
CA GLY A 643 -19.43 24.53 17.78
C GLY A 643 -20.25 23.56 16.92
N GLN A 644 -21.23 24.00 16.11
CA GLN A 644 -21.86 23.12 15.11
C GLN A 644 -20.89 22.72 13.98
N GLU A 645 -21.02 21.51 13.44
CA GLU A 645 -20.26 21.09 12.24
C GLU A 645 -20.79 21.85 11.01
N PHE A 646 -19.89 22.46 10.22
CA PHE A 646 -20.19 23.27 9.04
C PHE A 646 -19.20 23.00 7.90
N LYS A 647 -19.52 23.42 6.68
CA LYS A 647 -18.61 23.49 5.52
C LYS A 647 -19.20 24.29 4.35
N SER A 648 -18.36 24.72 3.41
CA SER A 648 -18.86 25.19 2.10
C SER A 648 -19.63 24.08 1.39
N TYR A 649 -20.61 24.45 0.55
CA TYR A 649 -21.36 23.46 -0.22
C TYR A 649 -20.45 22.64 -1.14
N TYR A 650 -19.45 23.25 -1.77
CA TYR A 650 -18.48 22.50 -2.57
C TYR A 650 -17.72 21.45 -1.73
N SER A 651 -17.29 21.76 -0.50
CA SER A 651 -16.70 20.75 0.39
C SER A 651 -17.71 19.68 0.82
N PHE A 652 -19.00 20.01 0.98
CA PHE A 652 -20.07 19.04 1.27
C PHE A 652 -20.28 18.08 0.10
N PHE A 653 -20.46 18.63 -1.10
CA PHE A 653 -20.55 17.94 -2.38
C PHE A 653 -19.35 16.99 -2.58
N TYR A 654 -18.12 17.50 -2.44
CA TYR A 654 -16.90 16.71 -2.59
C TYR A 654 -16.78 15.59 -1.55
N ASP A 655 -17.12 15.85 -0.28
CA ASP A 655 -17.13 14.81 0.75
C ASP A 655 -18.14 13.70 0.44
N SER A 656 -19.40 14.05 0.15
CA SER A 656 -20.47 13.08 -0.09
C SER A 656 -20.16 12.16 -1.27
N PHE A 657 -19.72 12.68 -2.42
CA PHE A 657 -19.38 11.81 -3.56
C PHE A 657 -18.12 10.98 -3.34
N THR A 658 -17.11 11.52 -2.65
CA THR A 658 -15.90 10.74 -2.31
C THR A 658 -16.25 9.59 -1.35
N GLU A 659 -17.15 9.82 -0.39
CA GLU A 659 -17.65 8.76 0.51
C GLU A 659 -18.54 7.76 -0.23
N MET A 660 -19.50 8.20 -1.06
CA MET A 660 -20.35 7.32 -1.89
C MET A 660 -19.53 6.37 -2.77
N LEU A 661 -18.56 6.89 -3.54
CA LEU A 661 -17.70 6.09 -4.43
C LEU A 661 -16.79 5.13 -3.66
N LYS A 662 -16.26 5.56 -2.50
CA LYS A 662 -15.39 4.74 -1.63
C LYS A 662 -16.16 3.61 -0.96
N ASP A 663 -17.31 3.91 -0.37
CA ASP A 663 -18.14 2.93 0.34
C ASP A 663 -18.79 1.94 -0.64
N SER A 664 -19.10 2.35 -1.89
CA SER A 664 -19.46 1.43 -2.99
C SER A 664 -18.38 0.36 -3.20
N VAL A 665 -17.11 0.75 -3.32
CA VAL A 665 -15.99 -0.21 -3.44
C VAL A 665 -15.87 -1.09 -2.20
N GLU A 666 -16.02 -0.54 -0.99
CA GLU A 666 -15.91 -1.32 0.24
C GLU A 666 -17.05 -2.33 0.41
N TRP A 667 -18.29 -1.98 0.01
CA TRP A 667 -19.42 -2.90 0.01
C TRP A 667 -19.23 -4.03 -1.00
N ARG A 668 -18.83 -3.71 -2.24
CA ARG A 668 -18.50 -4.70 -3.28
C ARG A 668 -17.37 -5.64 -2.82
N ALA A 669 -16.36 -5.12 -2.13
CA ALA A 669 -15.25 -5.91 -1.58
C ALA A 669 -15.70 -6.84 -0.42
N GLN A 670 -16.37 -6.30 0.62
CA GLN A 670 -16.81 -7.11 1.76
C GLN A 670 -17.82 -8.19 1.34
N LEU A 671 -18.66 -7.91 0.32
CA LEU A 671 -19.70 -8.82 -0.16
C LEU A 671 -19.31 -9.63 -1.40
N ASN A 672 -18.07 -9.52 -1.90
CA ASN A 672 -17.59 -10.23 -3.09
C ASN A 672 -17.88 -11.75 -3.01
N SER A 673 -17.67 -12.36 -1.84
CA SER A 673 -17.91 -13.80 -1.65
C SER A 673 -19.39 -14.21 -1.57
N CYS A 674 -20.31 -13.25 -1.39
CA CYS A 674 -21.76 -13.44 -1.52
C CYS A 674 -22.22 -13.21 -2.97
N ILE A 675 -21.71 -12.15 -3.60
CA ILE A 675 -22.06 -11.67 -4.96
C ILE A 675 -21.52 -12.61 -6.04
N ASN A 676 -20.25 -13.01 -5.97
CA ASN A 676 -19.55 -13.81 -6.98
C ASN A 676 -19.39 -15.27 -6.53
N ASN A 677 -20.46 -15.87 -6.01
CA ASN A 677 -20.43 -17.27 -5.60
C ASN A 677 -20.68 -18.22 -6.78
N ASN A 678 -19.61 -18.64 -7.47
CA ASN A 678 -19.61 -19.54 -8.65
C ASN A 678 -20.36 -20.89 -8.51
N LYS A 679 -20.92 -21.21 -7.34
CA LYS A 679 -21.73 -22.42 -7.08
C LYS A 679 -23.21 -22.14 -6.84
N ASN A 680 -23.65 -20.88 -6.86
CA ASN A 680 -25.01 -20.42 -6.51
C ASN A 680 -25.53 -20.96 -5.16
N THR A 681 -24.64 -21.28 -4.22
CA THR A 681 -25.01 -21.79 -2.89
C THR A 681 -25.33 -20.65 -1.93
N CYS A 682 -26.39 -20.79 -1.15
CA CYS A 682 -26.68 -19.84 -0.07
C CYS A 682 -25.59 -19.93 1.02
N ARG A 683 -25.26 -18.80 1.66
CA ARG A 683 -24.29 -18.68 2.77
C ARG A 683 -24.89 -17.87 3.93
N LYS A 684 -24.79 -18.38 5.17
CA LYS A 684 -25.25 -17.70 6.40
C LYS A 684 -24.60 -16.31 6.50
N GLY A 685 -25.41 -15.28 6.71
CA GLY A 685 -25.04 -13.87 6.84
C GLY A 685 -24.94 -13.09 5.53
N CYS A 686 -25.17 -13.70 4.36
CA CYS A 686 -25.11 -12.98 3.07
C CYS A 686 -26.40 -12.22 2.73
N HIS A 687 -27.57 -12.75 3.08
CA HIS A 687 -28.86 -12.07 2.81
C HIS A 687 -28.91 -10.74 3.57
N ASP A 688 -28.69 -10.79 4.89
CA ASP A 688 -28.82 -9.61 5.76
C ASP A 688 -27.80 -8.51 5.44
N LYS A 689 -26.58 -8.88 5.01
CA LYS A 689 -25.57 -7.92 4.59
C LYS A 689 -25.89 -7.28 3.23
N CYS A 690 -26.39 -8.05 2.26
CA CYS A 690 -26.82 -7.52 0.97
C CYS A 690 -28.10 -6.68 1.06
N GLU A 691 -29.04 -7.01 1.96
CA GLU A 691 -30.19 -6.15 2.28
C GLU A 691 -29.76 -4.84 2.96
N CYS A 692 -28.73 -4.84 3.82
CA CYS A 692 -28.21 -3.56 4.33
C CYS A 692 -27.53 -2.72 3.24
N TYR A 693 -26.74 -3.33 2.34
CA TYR A 693 -26.15 -2.60 1.22
C TYR A 693 -27.22 -1.96 0.32
N LYS A 694 -28.31 -2.68 0.03
CA LYS A 694 -29.49 -2.16 -0.67
C LYS A 694 -30.10 -0.93 0.03
N ARG A 695 -30.26 -0.97 1.35
CA ARG A 695 -30.76 0.15 2.15
C ARG A 695 -29.78 1.32 2.18
N TRP A 696 -28.47 1.06 2.18
CA TRP A 696 -27.43 2.08 2.08
C TRP A 696 -27.51 2.82 0.74
N VAL A 697 -27.70 2.10 -0.39
CA VAL A 697 -27.95 2.72 -1.69
C VAL A 697 -29.20 3.61 -1.63
N GLN A 698 -30.30 3.11 -1.09
CA GLN A 698 -31.59 3.83 -0.99
C GLN A 698 -31.52 5.13 -0.15
N GLU A 699 -30.65 5.21 0.87
CA GLU A 699 -30.42 6.50 1.56
C GLU A 699 -29.41 7.39 0.84
N LYS A 700 -28.42 6.84 0.13
CA LYS A 700 -27.50 7.63 -0.70
C LYS A 700 -28.17 8.21 -1.95
N GLU A 701 -29.22 7.56 -2.48
CA GLU A 701 -30.14 8.14 -3.47
C GLU A 701 -30.84 9.40 -2.92
N LYS A 702 -31.34 9.36 -1.67
CA LYS A 702 -31.98 10.53 -1.02
C LYS A 702 -30.99 11.64 -0.66
N GLU A 703 -29.78 11.27 -0.23
CA GLU A 703 -28.67 12.20 -0.01
C GLU A 703 -28.31 12.92 -1.32
N PHE A 704 -28.20 12.18 -2.42
CA PHE A 704 -27.91 12.73 -3.75
C PHE A 704 -29.06 13.58 -4.31
N GLU A 705 -30.32 13.20 -4.10
CA GLU A 705 -31.47 14.01 -4.50
C GLU A 705 -31.50 15.37 -3.78
N GLY A 706 -31.18 15.40 -2.48
CA GLY A 706 -30.99 16.66 -1.74
C GLY A 706 -29.84 17.52 -2.28
N ILE A 707 -28.74 16.89 -2.72
CA ILE A 707 -27.62 17.57 -3.39
C ILE A 707 -28.07 18.16 -4.73
N LYS A 708 -28.75 17.39 -5.60
CA LYS A 708 -29.31 17.88 -6.87
C LYS A 708 -30.24 19.08 -6.67
N GLN A 709 -31.10 19.03 -5.66
CA GLN A 709 -32.03 20.13 -5.34
C GLN A 709 -31.30 21.40 -4.89
N HIS A 710 -30.19 21.30 -4.14
CA HIS A 710 -29.41 22.48 -3.78
C HIS A 710 -28.59 23.02 -4.95
N PHE A 711 -27.94 22.14 -5.73
CA PHE A 711 -27.24 22.50 -6.97
C PHE A 711 -28.17 23.26 -7.94
N GLY A 712 -29.42 22.83 -8.06
CA GLY A 712 -30.44 23.49 -8.87
C GLY A 712 -30.77 24.94 -8.45
N LYS A 713 -30.46 25.36 -7.22
CA LYS A 713 -30.62 26.74 -6.76
C LYS A 713 -29.48 27.67 -7.18
N GLN A 714 -28.33 27.14 -7.63
CA GLN A 714 -27.11 27.90 -7.93
C GLN A 714 -27.22 28.71 -9.24
N LYS A 715 -27.94 29.84 -9.18
CA LYS A 715 -28.26 30.70 -10.34
C LYS A 715 -27.01 31.26 -11.04
N ASP A 716 -25.89 31.34 -10.34
CA ASP A 716 -24.64 31.86 -10.88
C ASP A 716 -23.91 30.88 -11.80
N MET A 717 -24.19 29.58 -11.72
CA MET A 717 -23.70 28.60 -12.70
C MET A 717 -24.36 28.79 -14.07
N LYS A 718 -25.60 29.31 -14.12
CA LYS A 718 -26.34 29.61 -15.36
C LYS A 718 -25.89 30.93 -16.00
N LYS A 719 -24.58 31.07 -16.24
CA LYS A 719 -23.96 32.26 -16.84
C LYS A 719 -22.99 31.85 -17.95
N GLY A 720 -22.84 32.71 -18.96
CA GLY A 720 -22.00 32.42 -20.12
C GLY A 720 -22.50 31.18 -20.89
N VAL A 721 -21.62 30.22 -21.14
CA VAL A 721 -21.90 29.01 -21.93
C VAL A 721 -23.08 28.19 -21.36
N PHE A 722 -23.28 28.21 -20.04
CA PHE A 722 -24.31 27.44 -19.35
C PHE A 722 -25.63 28.21 -19.12
N GLN A 723 -25.80 29.40 -19.71
CA GLN A 723 -26.96 30.27 -19.45
C GLN A 723 -28.33 29.61 -19.71
N ASN A 724 -28.40 28.69 -20.69
CA ASN A 724 -29.62 27.99 -21.07
C ASN A 724 -29.57 26.47 -20.75
N ALA A 725 -28.56 25.99 -20.02
CA ALA A 725 -28.41 24.57 -19.69
C ALA A 725 -29.26 24.16 -18.48
N ASP A 726 -29.68 22.90 -18.43
CA ASP A 726 -30.34 22.35 -17.25
C ASP A 726 -29.32 22.11 -16.12
N PRO A 727 -29.68 22.28 -14.83
CA PRO A 727 -28.78 21.95 -13.72
C PRO A 727 -28.31 20.49 -13.74
N GLY A 728 -29.11 19.55 -14.25
CA GLY A 728 -28.70 18.14 -14.43
C GLY A 728 -27.58 17.98 -15.45
N ASP A 729 -27.65 18.67 -16.59
CA ASP A 729 -26.58 18.67 -17.61
C ASP A 729 -25.28 19.26 -17.04
N ILE A 730 -25.39 20.39 -16.33
CA ILE A 730 -24.25 21.05 -15.68
C ILE A 730 -23.63 20.13 -14.61
N LEU A 731 -24.46 19.41 -13.85
CA LEU A 731 -24.01 18.48 -12.82
C LEU A 731 -23.29 17.26 -13.41
N GLU A 732 -23.85 16.62 -14.43
CA GLU A 732 -23.21 15.47 -15.11
C GLU A 732 -21.92 15.91 -15.82
N PHE A 733 -21.87 17.12 -16.41
CA PHE A 733 -20.63 17.70 -16.93
C PHE A 733 -19.59 17.91 -15.81
N TYR A 734 -20.00 18.45 -14.66
CA TYR A 734 -19.12 18.66 -13.51
C TYR A 734 -18.58 17.34 -12.96
N LEU A 735 -19.44 16.34 -12.75
CA LEU A 735 -19.06 15.03 -12.21
C LEU A 735 -18.11 14.27 -13.15
N LYS A 736 -18.38 14.29 -14.46
CA LYS A 736 -17.52 13.65 -15.48
C LYS A 736 -16.15 14.29 -15.61
N ASN A 737 -16.08 15.62 -15.67
CA ASN A 737 -14.87 16.34 -16.11
C ASN A 737 -14.13 17.02 -14.95
N ILE A 738 -14.84 17.77 -14.11
CA ILE A 738 -14.24 18.65 -13.09
C ILE A 738 -13.96 17.89 -11.80
N PHE A 739 -14.93 17.10 -11.31
CA PHE A 739 -14.83 16.35 -10.06
C PHE A 739 -13.69 15.31 -10.12
N LEU A 740 -13.62 14.52 -11.19
CA LEU A 740 -12.53 13.55 -11.40
C LEU A 740 -11.17 14.24 -11.56
N GLN A 741 -11.07 15.28 -12.38
CA GLN A 741 -9.81 16.03 -12.52
C GLN A 741 -9.34 16.58 -11.16
N TYR A 742 -10.25 17.15 -10.37
CA TYR A 742 -9.93 17.63 -9.02
C TYR A 742 -9.49 16.49 -8.07
N LEU A 743 -10.16 15.34 -8.07
CA LEU A 743 -9.71 14.18 -7.29
C LEU A 743 -8.30 13.75 -7.69
N ILE A 744 -7.95 13.78 -8.98
CA ILE A 744 -6.59 13.45 -9.43
C ILE A 744 -5.59 14.54 -8.98
N GLU A 745 -5.87 15.82 -9.21
CA GLU A 745 -5.00 16.95 -8.89
C GLU A 745 -4.73 17.10 -7.37
N ALA A 746 -5.79 17.06 -6.56
CA ALA A 746 -5.69 17.18 -5.10
C ALA A 746 -5.13 15.92 -4.42
N LYS A 747 -5.07 14.80 -5.15
CA LYS A 747 -4.80 13.43 -4.66
C LYS A 747 -5.88 13.00 -3.65
N GLY A 748 -7.08 12.81 -4.19
CA GLY A 748 -8.28 12.26 -3.55
C GLY A 748 -8.22 10.76 -3.31
N ASP A 749 -9.32 10.17 -2.84
CA ASP A 749 -9.33 8.77 -2.43
C ASP A 749 -9.17 7.82 -3.63
N GLU A 750 -8.19 6.91 -3.57
CA GLU A 750 -7.87 6.03 -4.69
C GLU A 750 -8.91 4.92 -4.91
N LYS A 751 -9.70 4.55 -3.89
CA LYS A 751 -10.88 3.69 -4.12
C LYS A 751 -11.92 4.48 -4.93
N ALA A 752 -12.16 5.75 -4.57
CA ALA A 752 -13.12 6.60 -5.27
C ALA A 752 -12.71 6.93 -6.71
N ILE A 753 -11.43 7.26 -6.94
CA ILE A 753 -10.88 7.53 -8.29
C ILE A 753 -11.04 6.30 -9.18
N LYS A 754 -10.59 5.12 -8.72
CA LYS A 754 -10.75 3.87 -9.48
C LYS A 754 -12.22 3.53 -9.77
N ARG A 755 -13.13 3.80 -8.83
CA ARG A 755 -14.57 3.54 -9.00
C ARG A 755 -15.18 4.44 -10.07
N ILE A 756 -14.89 5.74 -10.07
CA ILE A 756 -15.42 6.64 -11.11
C ILE A 756 -14.75 6.39 -12.48
N GLU A 757 -13.47 6.00 -12.52
CA GLU A 757 -12.80 5.55 -13.76
C GLU A 757 -13.48 4.28 -14.32
N GLU A 758 -13.71 3.25 -13.50
CA GLU A 758 -14.43 2.02 -13.87
C GLU A 758 -15.83 2.32 -14.45
N LEU A 759 -16.61 3.16 -13.76
CA LEU A 759 -17.95 3.56 -14.20
C LEU A 759 -17.92 4.34 -15.52
N LEU A 760 -16.94 5.23 -15.69
CA LEU A 760 -16.73 5.98 -16.94
C LEU A 760 -16.22 5.11 -18.08
N GLU A 761 -15.64 3.93 -17.83
CA GLU A 761 -15.34 2.95 -18.87
C GLU A 761 -16.55 2.10 -19.23
N LYS A 762 -17.28 1.57 -18.23
CA LYS A 762 -18.54 0.84 -18.43
C LYS A 762 -19.55 1.65 -19.27
N LYS A 763 -19.75 2.93 -18.93
CA LYS A 763 -20.67 3.85 -19.64
C LYS A 763 -20.26 4.18 -21.09
N LYS A 764 -19.07 3.77 -21.56
CA LYS A 764 -18.65 3.88 -22.98
C LYS A 764 -18.94 2.61 -23.80
N VAL A 765 -19.33 1.51 -23.16
CA VAL A 765 -19.46 0.17 -23.77
C VAL A 765 -20.91 -0.30 -23.84
N GLU A 766 -21.78 0.15 -22.93
CA GLU A 766 -23.22 -0.05 -23.06
C GLU A 766 -23.79 0.77 -24.25
N PRO A 767 -24.75 0.24 -25.03
CA PRO A 767 -25.32 0.93 -26.20
C PRO A 767 -26.19 2.13 -25.81
N GLU A 768 -26.33 3.10 -26.73
CA GLU A 768 -27.15 4.31 -26.54
C GLU A 768 -28.63 3.99 -26.26
N ASN A 769 -28.98 3.96 -24.98
CA ASN A 769 -30.32 3.82 -24.42
C ASN A 769 -30.49 4.86 -23.28
N ASP A 770 -31.60 4.83 -22.55
CA ASP A 770 -32.03 5.80 -21.52
C ASP A 770 -31.01 6.08 -20.38
N LEU A 771 -29.92 5.31 -20.28
CA LEU A 771 -28.77 5.56 -19.39
C LEU A 771 -28.00 6.85 -19.74
N ASN A 772 -28.13 7.37 -20.97
CA ASN A 772 -27.48 8.61 -21.41
C ASN A 772 -27.93 9.85 -20.60
N ASN A 773 -29.14 9.85 -20.05
CA ASN A 773 -29.70 10.98 -19.29
C ASN A 773 -29.37 10.94 -17.78
N LYS A 774 -28.76 9.87 -17.27
CA LYS A 774 -28.46 9.68 -15.85
C LYS A 774 -27.07 10.21 -15.50
N THR A 775 -26.88 10.70 -14.29
CA THR A 775 -25.54 11.08 -13.81
C THR A 775 -24.63 9.85 -13.61
N ILE A 776 -23.31 10.06 -13.52
CA ILE A 776 -22.36 8.99 -13.19
C ILE A 776 -22.60 8.36 -11.79
N ILE A 777 -23.29 9.07 -10.89
CA ILE A 777 -23.61 8.61 -9.53
C ILE A 777 -24.91 7.80 -9.51
N GLU A 778 -25.95 8.22 -10.24
CA GLU A 778 -27.13 7.36 -10.49
C GLU A 778 -26.72 6.06 -11.21
N TYR A 779 -25.77 6.15 -12.14
CA TYR A 779 -25.18 4.97 -12.79
C TYR A 779 -24.41 4.06 -11.80
N MET A 780 -23.73 4.63 -10.79
CA MET A 780 -23.12 3.84 -9.71
C MET A 780 -24.17 3.09 -8.89
N PHE A 781 -25.26 3.75 -8.51
CA PHE A 781 -26.35 3.12 -7.75
C PHE A 781 -26.96 1.95 -8.56
N GLU A 782 -27.11 2.09 -9.88
CA GLU A 782 -27.58 1.01 -10.76
C GLU A 782 -26.56 -0.13 -10.94
N ASP A 783 -25.26 0.17 -11.08
CA ASP A 783 -24.18 -0.84 -11.15
C ASP A 783 -24.01 -1.61 -9.81
N ASP A 784 -24.33 -0.98 -8.69
CA ASP A 784 -24.38 -1.62 -7.37
C ASP A 784 -25.66 -2.43 -7.18
N LEU A 785 -26.83 -1.89 -7.54
CA LEU A 785 -28.11 -2.60 -7.47
C LEU A 785 -28.16 -3.85 -8.38
N LYS A 786 -27.48 -3.85 -9.53
CA LYS A 786 -27.28 -5.05 -10.37
C LYS A 786 -26.64 -6.19 -9.56
N GLU A 787 -25.54 -5.93 -8.84
CA GLU A 787 -24.82 -6.94 -8.04
C GLU A 787 -25.55 -7.31 -6.74
N ILE A 788 -26.21 -6.35 -6.09
CA ILE A 788 -27.05 -6.56 -4.90
C ILE A 788 -28.21 -7.51 -5.21
N ASN A 789 -28.89 -7.32 -6.34
CA ASN A 789 -30.01 -8.19 -6.73
C ASN A 789 -29.54 -9.62 -7.04
N LYS A 790 -28.38 -9.79 -7.69
CA LYS A 790 -27.71 -11.09 -7.90
C LYS A 790 -27.35 -11.79 -6.58
N CYS A 791 -26.88 -11.03 -5.58
CA CYS A 791 -26.70 -11.55 -4.22
C CYS A 791 -28.03 -12.03 -3.61
N LEU A 792 -29.08 -11.20 -3.60
CA LEU A 792 -30.36 -11.53 -2.97
C LEU A 792 -31.15 -12.64 -3.70
N GLN A 793 -30.91 -12.85 -5.00
CA GLN A 793 -31.40 -14.03 -5.73
C GLN A 793 -30.72 -15.33 -5.31
N THR A 794 -29.46 -15.26 -4.84
CA THR A 794 -28.68 -16.42 -4.36
C THR A 794 -28.90 -16.68 -2.86
N HIS A 795 -29.13 -15.61 -2.09
CA HIS A 795 -29.27 -15.62 -0.64
C HIS A 795 -30.64 -15.05 -0.27
N THR A 796 -31.68 -15.88 -0.33
CA THR A 796 -33.09 -15.45 -0.20
C THR A 796 -33.57 -15.26 1.24
N SER A 797 -32.82 -15.74 2.23
CA SER A 797 -33.11 -15.57 3.66
C SER A 797 -31.85 -15.82 4.49
N ASP A 798 -31.83 -15.28 5.71
CA ASP A 798 -30.89 -15.68 6.75
C ASP A 798 -31.64 -16.21 7.99
N PRO A 799 -31.32 -17.42 8.49
CA PRO A 799 -30.40 -18.40 7.90
C PRO A 799 -30.91 -18.93 6.54
N CYS A 800 -29.99 -19.51 5.78
CA CYS A 800 -30.30 -20.16 4.51
C CYS A 800 -31.34 -21.29 4.68
N PRO A 801 -32.27 -21.46 3.72
CA PRO A 801 -33.26 -22.53 3.77
C PRO A 801 -32.58 -23.91 3.69
N SER A 802 -32.98 -24.84 4.54
CA SER A 802 -32.47 -26.22 4.52
C SER A 802 -33.01 -26.96 3.30
N THR A 803 -32.12 -27.51 2.48
CA THR A 803 -32.47 -28.31 1.29
C THR A 803 -32.85 -29.74 1.66
N ASP A 804 -33.80 -29.91 2.60
CA ASP A 804 -34.18 -31.20 3.17
C ASP A 804 -35.41 -31.81 2.49
N THR A 805 -35.35 -31.94 1.16
CA THR A 805 -36.38 -32.63 0.37
C THR A 805 -36.19 -34.14 0.42
N ARG A 806 -36.41 -34.74 1.59
CA ARG A 806 -36.59 -36.20 1.72
C ARG A 806 -38.07 -36.51 1.97
N ALA A 807 -38.67 -37.27 1.06
CA ALA A 807 -40.11 -37.56 1.09
C ALA A 807 -40.52 -38.26 2.41
N PRO A 808 -41.72 -37.97 2.96
CA PRO A 808 -42.14 -38.48 4.25
C PRO A 808 -42.37 -40.01 4.21
N GLY A 809 -41.43 -40.76 4.77
CA GLY A 809 -41.63 -42.15 5.15
C GLY A 809 -42.63 -42.26 6.31
N PRO A 810 -43.44 -43.34 6.40
CA PRO A 810 -44.52 -43.43 7.37
C PRO A 810 -44.00 -43.54 8.81
N ALA A 811 -44.68 -42.83 9.72
CA ALA A 811 -44.34 -42.78 11.13
C ALA A 811 -44.39 -44.16 11.81
N ARG A 812 -43.55 -44.34 12.83
CA ARG A 812 -43.76 -45.34 13.89
C ARG A 812 -43.69 -44.65 15.25
N SER A 813 -44.55 -45.10 16.15
CA SER A 813 -44.90 -44.45 17.40
C SER A 813 -43.87 -44.66 18.51
N GLU A 814 -43.84 -43.72 19.45
CA GLU A 814 -43.22 -43.89 20.76
C GLU A 814 -43.89 -45.03 21.55
N SER A 815 -43.15 -45.60 22.50
CA SER A 815 -43.70 -46.32 23.64
C SER A 815 -42.73 -46.18 24.83
N ASP A 816 -43.10 -45.37 25.80
CA ASP A 816 -42.37 -45.13 27.06
C ASP A 816 -42.47 -46.35 28.01
N THR A 817 -41.39 -46.66 28.75
CA THR A 817 -41.43 -47.16 30.14
C THR A 817 -40.01 -47.22 30.73
N SER A 818 -39.89 -47.20 32.06
CA SER A 818 -38.66 -46.80 32.77
C SER A 818 -38.29 -47.69 33.99
N ARG A 819 -37.11 -47.43 34.58
CA ARG A 819 -36.47 -48.05 35.78
C ARG A 819 -35.63 -49.33 35.48
N ASP A 820 -34.56 -49.67 36.20
CA ASP A 820 -34.15 -49.37 37.60
C ASP A 820 -32.66 -48.97 37.78
N THR A 821 -32.33 -48.41 38.94
CA THR A 821 -30.99 -48.12 39.52
C THR A 821 -30.55 -49.22 40.52
N PRO A 822 -29.41 -49.21 41.28
CA PRO A 822 -28.47 -48.11 41.62
C PRO A 822 -26.94 -48.44 41.62
N SER A 823 -26.10 -47.44 41.94
CA SER A 823 -24.75 -47.62 42.52
C SER A 823 -24.29 -46.36 43.31
N PRO A 824 -23.63 -46.46 44.50
CA PRO A 824 -23.31 -45.28 45.34
C PRO A 824 -21.80 -44.99 45.61
N ALA A 825 -21.50 -43.71 45.90
CA ALA A 825 -20.23 -43.13 46.43
C ALA A 825 -18.97 -43.21 45.51
N GLY A 826 -18.01 -42.27 45.52
CA GLY A 826 -17.79 -41.07 46.35
C GLY A 826 -17.19 -39.87 45.55
N PRO A 827 -16.72 -38.78 46.21
CA PRO A 827 -16.98 -37.43 45.68
C PRO A 827 -15.82 -36.60 45.08
N SER A 828 -16.25 -35.61 44.28
CA SER A 828 -15.69 -34.25 44.07
C SER A 828 -14.28 -34.05 43.51
N HIS A 829 -14.22 -33.47 42.31
CA HIS A 829 -14.02 -32.02 42.17
C HIS A 829 -15.02 -31.46 41.13
N ALA A 830 -15.13 -30.14 41.00
CA ALA A 830 -16.24 -29.49 40.30
C ALA A 830 -15.83 -28.86 38.96
N ASP A 831 -16.46 -29.33 37.89
CA ASP A 831 -16.60 -28.61 36.62
C ASP A 831 -18.02 -28.03 36.53
N SER A 832 -18.16 -26.90 35.84
CA SER A 832 -19.44 -26.32 35.48
C SER A 832 -19.32 -25.68 34.09
N ASP A 833 -19.51 -26.51 33.06
CA ASP A 833 -19.62 -26.02 31.69
C ASP A 833 -20.79 -25.04 31.55
N ALA A 834 -20.57 -23.99 30.75
CA ALA A 834 -21.61 -23.09 30.26
C ALA A 834 -21.25 -22.70 28.83
N ASP A 835 -22.16 -22.96 27.89
CA ASP A 835 -21.89 -22.91 26.46
C ASP A 835 -21.35 -21.56 25.97
N ASN A 836 -20.30 -21.63 25.15
CA ASN A 836 -19.82 -20.52 24.32
C ASN A 836 -19.52 -21.03 22.90
N SER A 837 -20.59 -21.22 22.13
CA SER A 837 -20.54 -21.56 20.70
C SER A 837 -21.23 -20.48 19.86
N ASP A 838 -20.52 -19.36 19.61
CA ASP A 838 -20.71 -18.45 18.45
C ASP A 838 -19.73 -17.23 18.54
N ASP A 839 -18.43 -17.41 18.25
CA ASP A 839 -17.50 -16.30 17.92
C ASP A 839 -16.34 -16.71 16.97
N ASP A 840 -16.57 -17.68 16.07
CA ASP A 840 -15.58 -18.12 15.07
C ASP A 840 -15.78 -17.48 13.67
N SER A 841 -16.74 -16.54 13.54
CA SER A 841 -17.12 -15.96 12.24
C SER A 841 -16.82 -14.46 12.07
N GLU A 842 -16.48 -13.72 13.13
CA GLU A 842 -16.24 -12.26 13.03
C GLU A 842 -14.80 -11.89 12.60
N GLU A 843 -13.81 -12.79 12.69
CA GLU A 843 -12.41 -12.45 12.35
C GLU A 843 -11.96 -12.77 10.89
N GLU A 844 -12.76 -13.42 10.05
CA GLU A 844 -12.37 -13.72 8.65
C GLU A 844 -12.31 -12.50 7.72
N GLU A 845 -12.89 -11.36 8.11
CA GLU A 845 -13.17 -10.25 7.17
C GLU A 845 -11.96 -9.31 6.91
N GLU A 846 -10.87 -9.38 7.70
CA GLU A 846 -9.63 -8.57 7.47
C GLU A 846 -8.76 -9.05 6.28
N GLU A 847 -9.20 -10.06 5.52
CA GLU A 847 -8.30 -10.92 4.74
C GLU A 847 -8.60 -10.99 3.24
N LYS A 848 -9.51 -10.16 2.71
CA LYS A 848 -9.96 -10.22 1.30
C LYS A 848 -9.91 -8.88 0.53
N GLU A 849 -9.35 -7.80 1.09
CA GLU A 849 -9.27 -6.48 0.43
C GLU A 849 -8.23 -6.36 -0.71
N THR A 850 -7.45 -7.40 -1.05
CA THR A 850 -6.29 -7.27 -1.97
C THR A 850 -6.07 -8.39 -2.98
N GLN A 851 -7.02 -9.30 -3.22
CA GLN A 851 -6.91 -10.31 -4.29
C GLN A 851 -7.77 -9.92 -5.49
N ASP A 852 -7.13 -9.66 -6.65
CA ASP A 852 -7.57 -10.10 -7.99
C ASP A 852 -6.68 -9.52 -9.12
N GLN A 853 -5.75 -10.35 -9.62
CA GLN A 853 -5.28 -10.37 -11.02
C GLN A 853 -4.24 -11.48 -11.24
N ASP A 854 -4.61 -12.53 -11.96
CA ASP A 854 -3.75 -13.29 -12.90
C ASP A 854 -4.59 -14.35 -13.65
N ALA A 855 -4.21 -14.66 -14.89
CA ALA A 855 -4.70 -15.79 -15.69
C ALA A 855 -3.63 -16.20 -16.73
N GLU A 856 -3.63 -17.47 -17.10
CA GLU A 856 -2.50 -18.20 -17.74
C GLU A 856 -2.55 -18.10 -19.30
N GLU A 857 -1.68 -18.66 -20.16
CA GLU A 857 -0.89 -19.90 -20.14
C GLU A 857 0.44 -19.84 -20.95
N GLU A 858 1.40 -20.70 -20.54
CA GLU A 858 2.38 -21.55 -21.29
C GLU A 858 3.10 -21.02 -22.57
N GLU A 859 4.45 -20.90 -22.59
CA GLU A 859 5.48 -21.90 -22.99
C GLU A 859 5.62 -22.12 -24.53
N GLU A 860 6.75 -22.53 -25.14
CA GLU A 860 7.93 -23.29 -24.68
C GLU A 860 9.29 -22.64 -25.11
N SER A 861 10.40 -23.36 -24.92
CA SER A 861 11.79 -22.83 -24.88
C SER A 861 12.72 -23.27 -26.03
N GLN A 862 13.90 -22.63 -26.16
CA GLN A 862 15.24 -23.26 -26.16
C GLN A 862 16.40 -22.27 -26.50
N GLU A 863 17.61 -22.61 -26.06
CA GLU A 863 18.87 -21.81 -26.12
C GLU A 863 19.79 -22.27 -27.31
N PRO A 864 21.10 -21.94 -27.47
CA PRO A 864 22.02 -21.00 -26.76
C PRO A 864 22.82 -20.10 -27.79
N ASP A 865 24.09 -19.64 -27.73
CA ASP A 865 25.24 -19.84 -26.80
C ASP A 865 26.31 -18.69 -26.78
N LYS A 866 27.60 -19.02 -26.51
CA LYS A 866 28.68 -18.17 -25.96
C LYS A 866 29.58 -17.41 -26.95
N GLY A 867 29.73 -16.09 -26.72
CA GLY A 867 31.01 -15.36 -26.50
C GLY A 867 32.10 -15.27 -27.60
N PRO A 868 33.31 -14.73 -27.29
CA PRO A 868 33.70 -13.95 -26.10
C PRO A 868 34.63 -12.70 -26.32
N GLN A 869 34.63 -11.79 -25.33
CA GLN A 869 35.78 -11.00 -24.77
C GLN A 869 36.59 -9.92 -25.56
N GLN A 870 37.18 -9.00 -24.75
CA GLN A 870 38.33 -8.08 -24.99
C GLN A 870 38.18 -6.88 -25.98
N GLU A 871 38.77 -5.68 -25.77
CA GLU A 871 39.39 -5.05 -24.57
C GLU A 871 39.43 -3.48 -24.63
N VAL A 872 40.22 -2.86 -23.74
CA VAL A 872 40.25 -1.46 -23.21
C VAL A 872 40.39 -0.24 -24.17
N GLU A 873 40.22 0.94 -23.54
CA GLU A 873 40.87 2.25 -23.78
C GLU A 873 40.20 3.34 -24.67
N GLY A 874 39.97 4.50 -24.03
CA GLY A 874 39.98 5.85 -24.64
C GLY A 874 41.27 6.59 -24.19
N PRO A 875 41.29 7.93 -23.97
CA PRO A 875 40.22 8.93 -24.10
C PRO A 875 40.66 10.18 -24.94
N LYS A 876 39.76 11.17 -25.10
CA LYS A 876 39.99 12.58 -24.69
C LYS A 876 38.82 13.52 -25.02
N GLU A 877 38.84 14.67 -24.35
CA GLU A 877 37.89 15.79 -24.44
C GLU A 877 38.29 16.78 -25.55
N GLU A 878 37.33 17.56 -26.08
CA GLU A 878 37.24 19.03 -25.90
C GLU A 878 36.08 19.65 -26.72
N GLY A 879 35.71 20.90 -26.39
CA GLY A 879 35.11 21.85 -27.35
C GLY A 879 33.58 21.95 -27.40
N SER A 880 33.03 22.96 -26.71
CA SER A 880 31.65 23.45 -26.92
C SER A 880 31.67 24.76 -27.72
N PRO A 881 30.85 24.90 -28.78
CA PRO A 881 30.48 26.20 -29.35
C PRO A 881 28.97 26.51 -29.28
N LYS A 882 28.68 27.81 -29.19
CA LYS A 882 27.35 28.44 -29.02
C LYS A 882 26.32 28.10 -30.11
N GLU A 883 25.05 28.27 -29.73
CA GLU A 883 23.91 28.32 -30.65
C GLU A 883 24.06 29.41 -31.72
N THR A 884 23.52 29.15 -32.90
CA THR A 884 23.12 30.17 -33.89
C THR A 884 21.92 29.62 -34.65
N THR A 885 20.75 30.24 -34.49
CA THR A 885 19.46 29.62 -34.87
C THR A 885 19.19 29.72 -36.37
N THR A 886 19.81 28.83 -37.17
CA THR A 886 19.40 28.60 -38.56
C THR A 886 18.15 27.74 -38.62
N THR A 887 17.15 28.18 -39.39
CA THR A 887 15.93 27.42 -39.70
C THR A 887 16.25 26.30 -40.68
N LEU A 888 16.71 25.16 -40.15
CA LEU A 888 16.93 23.93 -40.91
C LEU A 888 15.65 23.46 -41.59
N ASP A 889 15.65 23.42 -42.93
CA ASP A 889 14.62 22.71 -43.68
C ASP A 889 14.77 21.20 -43.47
N VAL A 890 13.88 20.66 -42.66
CA VAL A 890 13.80 19.23 -42.33
C VAL A 890 13.56 18.39 -43.59
N CYS A 891 12.81 18.89 -44.58
CA CYS A 891 12.51 18.15 -45.81
C CYS A 891 13.77 17.99 -46.68
N THR A 892 14.52 19.06 -46.92
CA THR A 892 15.80 18.98 -47.64
C THR A 892 16.82 18.16 -46.85
N THR A 893 16.87 18.28 -45.52
CA THR A 893 17.77 17.49 -44.66
C THR A 893 17.48 15.99 -44.75
N VAL A 894 16.20 15.59 -44.63
CA VAL A 894 15.76 14.19 -44.75
C VAL A 894 16.01 13.66 -46.16
N LYS A 895 15.78 14.47 -47.20
CA LYS A 895 16.06 14.07 -48.58
C LYS A 895 17.56 13.79 -48.78
N SER A 896 18.45 14.70 -48.39
CA SER A 896 19.91 14.50 -48.52
C SER A 896 20.40 13.26 -47.76
N ALA A 897 19.80 12.95 -46.61
CA ALA A 897 20.10 11.74 -45.82
C ALA A 897 19.51 10.43 -46.39
N LEU A 898 18.66 10.50 -47.41
CA LEU A 898 18.11 9.34 -48.15
C LEU A 898 18.78 9.18 -49.52
N ASP A 899 19.21 10.27 -50.16
CA ASP A 899 19.96 10.25 -51.42
C ASP A 899 21.37 9.64 -51.22
N ASP A 900 22.06 9.94 -50.10
CA ASP A 900 23.30 9.24 -49.70
C ASP A 900 23.01 7.92 -48.95
N THR A 901 22.80 6.87 -49.73
CA THR A 901 22.62 5.51 -49.23
C THR A 901 23.89 4.86 -48.64
N GLU A 902 25.09 5.45 -48.79
CA GLU A 902 26.32 4.82 -48.29
C GLU A 902 26.41 4.91 -46.76
N ASN A 903 26.05 6.06 -46.20
CA ASN A 903 25.94 6.25 -44.75
C ASN A 903 24.82 5.39 -44.12
N LEU A 904 23.68 5.24 -44.81
CA LEU A 904 22.63 4.30 -44.42
C LEU A 904 23.12 2.84 -44.43
N THR A 905 23.88 2.44 -45.45
CA THR A 905 24.45 1.10 -45.56
C THR A 905 25.46 0.80 -44.46
N LYS A 906 26.34 1.77 -44.14
CA LYS A 906 27.29 1.70 -43.01
C LYS A 906 26.55 1.58 -41.67
N ALA A 907 25.50 2.37 -41.45
CA ALA A 907 24.66 2.29 -40.26
C ALA A 907 23.87 0.96 -40.15
N CYS A 908 23.44 0.38 -41.27
CA CYS A 908 22.82 -0.95 -41.29
C CYS A 908 23.80 -2.06 -40.86
N ASN A 909 25.08 -1.99 -41.26
CA ASN A 909 26.07 -3.00 -40.86
C ASN A 909 26.37 -3.01 -39.35
N LEU A 910 26.23 -1.86 -38.67
CA LEU A 910 26.32 -1.75 -37.19
C LEU A 910 25.08 -2.28 -36.45
N LYS A 911 24.01 -2.64 -37.18
CA LYS A 911 22.65 -2.84 -36.64
C LYS A 911 22.02 -4.18 -37.05
N TYR A 912 22.44 -4.71 -38.19
CA TYR A 912 21.97 -5.95 -38.81
C TYR A 912 23.13 -6.85 -39.30
N GLY A 913 24.38 -6.37 -39.23
CA GLY A 913 25.58 -7.17 -39.57
C GLY A 913 26.08 -8.03 -38.40
N PRO A 914 27.16 -8.81 -38.59
CA PRO A 914 27.70 -9.75 -37.60
C PRO A 914 28.34 -9.10 -36.35
N LYS A 915 28.20 -7.78 -36.17
CA LYS A 915 28.59 -7.02 -34.97
C LYS A 915 27.38 -6.34 -34.28
N ALA A 916 26.15 -6.70 -34.66
CA ALA A 916 24.95 -6.14 -34.04
C ALA A 916 24.83 -6.54 -32.55
N PRO A 917 24.22 -5.72 -31.68
CA PRO A 917 24.16 -6.01 -30.25
C PRO A 917 23.36 -7.27 -29.93
N THR A 918 23.89 -8.12 -29.04
CA THR A 918 23.32 -9.42 -28.59
C THR A 918 21.92 -9.33 -27.96
N SER A 919 21.44 -8.11 -27.66
CA SER A 919 20.06 -7.89 -27.19
C SER A 919 19.00 -7.98 -28.29
N TRP A 920 19.37 -8.01 -29.58
CA TRP A 920 18.45 -8.14 -30.72
C TRP A 920 18.11 -9.62 -30.98
N LYS A 921 16.84 -9.93 -31.30
CA LYS A 921 16.41 -11.32 -31.58
C LYS A 921 16.38 -11.49 -33.10
N CYS A 922 17.36 -12.20 -33.64
CA CYS A 922 17.42 -12.54 -35.06
C CYS A 922 16.71 -13.87 -35.31
N ILE A 923 15.83 -13.89 -36.29
CA ILE A 923 15.12 -15.09 -36.77
C ILE A 923 15.66 -15.40 -38.17
N SER A 924 16.02 -16.66 -38.43
CA SER A 924 16.43 -17.16 -39.75
C SER A 924 15.38 -18.12 -40.29
N ASP A 925 14.99 -17.96 -41.55
CA ASP A 925 13.94 -18.78 -42.19
C ASP A 925 14.39 -20.25 -42.34
N LYS A 926 13.99 -21.08 -41.37
CA LYS A 926 14.16 -22.55 -41.38
C LYS A 926 12.95 -23.31 -40.84
N THR A 927 11.75 -22.76 -41.03
CA THR A 927 10.46 -23.38 -40.70
C THR A 927 9.51 -23.38 -41.90
N ALA A 928 9.96 -23.98 -43.01
CA ALA A 928 9.14 -24.29 -44.18
C ALA A 928 9.47 -25.71 -44.67
N THR A 929 8.48 -26.60 -44.68
CA THR A 929 8.63 -28.01 -45.04
C THR A 929 8.28 -28.26 -46.52
N GLY A 930 9.33 -28.42 -47.34
CA GLY A 930 9.25 -28.99 -48.69
C GLY A 930 9.18 -27.97 -49.84
N GLY A 931 9.94 -28.24 -50.92
CA GLY A 931 9.86 -27.52 -52.19
C GLY A 931 11.21 -26.99 -52.73
N GLU A 932 11.90 -27.84 -53.50
CA GLU A 932 12.95 -27.60 -54.52
C GLU A 932 14.06 -26.52 -54.37
N THR A 933 15.20 -26.79 -55.02
CA THR A 933 16.43 -26.00 -54.91
C THR A 933 16.57 -24.91 -55.98
N THR A 934 16.58 -23.63 -55.57
CA THR A 934 17.38 -22.59 -56.25
C THR A 934 18.05 -21.67 -55.25
N GLY A 935 19.30 -21.28 -55.51
CA GLY A 935 20.13 -20.56 -54.53
C GLY A 935 20.01 -19.04 -54.63
N LYS A 936 19.62 -18.39 -53.52
CA LYS A 936 19.86 -16.96 -53.21
C LYS A 936 19.88 -16.75 -51.70
N SER A 937 20.51 -15.67 -51.24
CA SER A 937 20.77 -15.41 -49.82
C SER A 937 19.50 -15.03 -49.04
N GLY A 938 18.99 -15.95 -48.22
CA GLY A 938 17.97 -15.63 -47.22
C GLY A 938 18.56 -14.76 -46.10
N GLY A 939 17.99 -13.58 -45.88
CA GLY A 939 18.43 -12.64 -44.83
C GLY A 939 17.64 -12.84 -43.54
N SER A 940 18.31 -12.91 -42.40
CA SER A 940 17.66 -13.04 -41.09
C SER A 940 17.01 -11.72 -40.63
N ILE A 941 15.79 -11.81 -40.12
CA ILE A 941 15.07 -10.66 -39.56
C ILE A 941 15.51 -10.46 -38.10
N CYS A 942 16.30 -9.42 -37.86
CA CYS A 942 16.76 -9.03 -36.52
C CYS A 942 15.84 -7.96 -35.90
N VAL A 943 15.08 -8.36 -34.87
CA VAL A 943 14.12 -7.51 -34.16
C VAL A 943 14.74 -6.96 -32.86
N PRO A 944 14.91 -5.62 -32.72
CA PRO A 944 15.36 -5.01 -31.48
C PRO A 944 14.31 -5.19 -30.38
N PRO A 945 14.70 -5.22 -29.08
CA PRO A 945 13.75 -5.24 -27.96
C PRO A 945 12.61 -4.21 -28.11
N ARG A 946 12.94 -2.99 -28.55
CA ARG A 946 11.99 -1.89 -28.78
C ARG A 946 10.95 -2.15 -29.89
N ARG A 947 11.17 -3.09 -30.82
CA ARG A 947 10.17 -3.48 -31.84
C ARG A 947 9.43 -4.78 -31.51
N ARG A 948 9.68 -5.41 -30.35
CA ARG A 948 8.92 -6.59 -29.89
C ARG A 948 7.57 -6.24 -29.26
N LYS A 949 7.36 -4.97 -28.90
CA LYS A 949 6.10 -4.41 -28.42
C LYS A 949 5.83 -3.10 -29.18
N LEU A 950 5.34 -3.22 -30.41
CA LEU A 950 4.83 -2.10 -31.21
C LEU A 950 3.29 -2.08 -31.11
N TYR A 951 2.68 -0.92 -30.96
CA TYR A 951 1.23 -0.79 -30.95
C TYR A 951 0.61 -1.05 -32.34
N VAL A 952 0.33 -2.31 -32.63
CA VAL A 952 -0.32 -2.77 -33.88
C VAL A 952 -1.86 -2.78 -33.81
N GLY A 953 -2.47 -2.17 -32.78
CA GLY A 953 -3.91 -2.29 -32.51
C GLY A 953 -4.82 -1.83 -33.65
N HIS A 954 -4.44 -0.81 -34.43
CA HIS A 954 -5.20 -0.37 -35.60
C HIS A 954 -4.98 -1.30 -36.80
N LEU A 955 -3.79 -1.85 -36.96
CA LEU A 955 -3.47 -2.85 -37.98
C LEU A 955 -4.21 -4.17 -37.74
N GLN A 956 -4.32 -4.63 -36.49
CA GLN A 956 -5.15 -5.79 -36.13
C GLN A 956 -6.63 -5.51 -36.41
N LYS A 957 -7.19 -4.39 -35.90
CA LYS A 957 -8.57 -3.97 -36.20
C LYS A 957 -8.86 -3.82 -37.71
N TRP A 958 -7.84 -3.50 -38.53
CA TRP A 958 -7.95 -3.49 -39.98
C TRP A 958 -7.97 -4.91 -40.56
N VAL A 959 -7.03 -5.79 -40.16
CA VAL A 959 -7.01 -7.21 -40.57
C VAL A 959 -8.35 -7.88 -40.21
N ASP A 960 -8.85 -7.72 -39.00
CA ASP A 960 -10.11 -8.32 -38.54
C ASP A 960 -11.30 -7.89 -39.39
N LYS A 961 -11.34 -6.61 -39.82
CA LYS A 961 -12.37 -6.07 -40.72
C LYS A 961 -12.23 -6.59 -42.16
N VAL A 962 -11.01 -6.82 -42.64
CA VAL A 962 -10.78 -7.39 -43.98
C VAL A 962 -11.12 -8.89 -44.00
N SER A 963 -10.68 -9.66 -43.01
CA SER A 963 -10.96 -11.09 -42.87
C SER A 963 -12.46 -11.36 -42.74
N LYS A 964 -13.20 -10.54 -41.97
CA LYS A 964 -14.66 -10.61 -41.88
C LYS A 964 -15.40 -10.23 -43.18
N SER A 965 -14.71 -9.62 -44.14
CA SER A 965 -15.29 -9.22 -45.43
C SER A 965 -15.17 -10.28 -46.53
N GLN A 966 -14.55 -11.45 -46.27
CA GLN A 966 -14.48 -12.55 -47.24
C GLN A 966 -15.51 -13.67 -47.01
N ASN A 967 -16.05 -13.79 -45.79
CA ASN A 967 -17.16 -14.69 -45.47
C ASN A 967 -18.45 -13.87 -45.28
N GLY A 968 -19.16 -13.59 -46.37
CA GLY A 968 -20.33 -12.72 -46.35
C GLY A 968 -21.67 -13.47 -46.32
N GLU A 969 -22.52 -13.13 -45.36
CA GLU A 969 -23.98 -13.18 -45.48
C GLU A 969 -24.57 -11.97 -44.72
N SER A 970 -25.69 -11.40 -45.19
CA SER A 970 -25.94 -9.95 -44.98
C SER A 970 -27.36 -9.56 -44.56
N SER A 971 -27.48 -8.94 -43.39
CA SER A 971 -28.56 -7.98 -43.04
C SER A 971 -28.21 -7.23 -41.74
N GLY A 972 -28.40 -5.92 -41.60
CA GLY A 972 -28.75 -4.93 -42.62
C GLY A 972 -29.60 -3.76 -42.12
N GLU A 973 -29.04 -2.85 -41.31
CA GLU A 973 -29.66 -1.55 -41.02
C GLU A 973 -28.58 -0.50 -40.65
N ALA A 974 -28.89 0.80 -40.78
CA ALA A 974 -27.88 1.86 -40.73
C ALA A 974 -28.40 3.24 -40.29
N LEU A 975 -27.59 3.96 -39.52
CA LEU A 975 -27.58 5.43 -39.34
C LEU A 975 -26.11 5.81 -39.02
N GLN A 976 -25.42 6.54 -39.89
CA GLN A 976 -25.28 8.00 -39.87
C GLN A 976 -24.86 8.62 -38.54
N THR A 977 -23.57 8.95 -38.42
CA THR A 977 -23.14 10.27 -37.94
C THR A 977 -22.26 10.91 -39.01
N GLY A 978 -22.40 12.22 -39.20
CA GLY A 978 -21.66 12.95 -40.21
C GLY A 978 -20.67 13.93 -39.59
N ASP A 979 -19.40 13.79 -39.95
CA ASP A 979 -18.51 14.95 -40.07
C ASP A 979 -17.88 14.96 -41.47
N THR A 980 -17.60 16.14 -41.99
CA THR A 980 -17.75 16.41 -43.42
C THR A 980 -16.41 16.46 -44.16
N THR A 981 -15.89 15.28 -44.51
CA THR A 981 -15.02 15.11 -45.70
C THR A 981 -15.00 13.65 -46.18
N SER A 982 -15.75 13.35 -47.24
CA SER A 982 -15.61 12.07 -47.97
C SER A 982 -14.23 12.00 -48.64
N PRO A 983 -13.60 10.81 -48.73
CA PRO A 983 -14.01 9.89 -49.79
C PRO A 983 -14.37 8.48 -49.29
N SER A 984 -15.52 7.98 -49.73
CA SER A 984 -16.01 6.62 -49.45
C SER A 984 -15.12 5.53 -50.07
N ASP A 985 -14.47 5.83 -51.19
CA ASP A 985 -13.66 4.89 -51.99
C ASP A 985 -12.20 4.78 -51.53
N LYS A 986 -11.95 4.71 -50.21
CA LYS A 986 -10.64 4.26 -49.71
C LYS A 986 -10.46 2.77 -50.04
N THR A 987 -9.60 2.51 -51.03
CA THR A 987 -9.10 1.17 -51.41
C THR A 987 -8.54 0.38 -50.21
N PRO A 988 -8.41 -0.95 -50.29
CA PRO A 988 -7.76 -1.74 -49.24
C PRO A 988 -6.37 -1.19 -48.85
N GLN A 989 -5.59 -0.74 -49.83
CA GLN A 989 -4.29 -0.09 -49.66
C GLN A 989 -4.41 1.24 -48.87
N GLN A 990 -5.39 2.09 -49.18
CA GLN A 990 -5.61 3.34 -48.43
C GLN A 990 -6.16 3.09 -47.02
N LYS A 991 -6.95 2.03 -46.80
CA LYS A 991 -7.42 1.60 -45.47
C LYS A 991 -6.25 1.05 -44.62
N LEU A 992 -5.36 0.26 -45.21
CA LEU A 992 -4.12 -0.20 -44.58
C LEU A 992 -3.19 0.97 -44.24
N LEU A 993 -3.00 1.91 -45.16
CA LEU A 993 -2.21 3.12 -44.94
C LEU A 993 -2.76 3.96 -43.79
N HIS A 994 -4.10 4.08 -43.66
CA HIS A 994 -4.74 4.77 -42.54
C HIS A 994 -4.43 4.07 -41.20
N ALA A 995 -4.65 2.76 -41.12
CA ALA A 995 -4.37 1.97 -39.93
C ALA A 995 -2.88 2.00 -39.53
N PHE A 996 -1.97 2.04 -40.52
CA PHE A 996 -0.54 2.21 -40.30
C PHE A 996 -0.20 3.61 -39.74
N ILE A 997 -0.80 4.67 -40.29
CA ILE A 997 -0.63 6.05 -39.80
C ILE A 997 -1.19 6.20 -38.37
N GLU A 998 -2.36 5.62 -38.08
CA GLU A 998 -2.97 5.63 -36.74
C GLU A 998 -2.07 4.92 -35.70
N SER A 999 -1.62 3.69 -35.99
CA SER A 999 -0.66 2.98 -35.15
C SER A 999 0.66 3.74 -34.96
N ALA A 1000 1.18 4.36 -36.02
CA ALA A 1000 2.40 5.17 -35.95
C ALA A 1000 2.22 6.48 -35.16
N ALA A 1001 1.04 7.10 -35.22
CA ALA A 1001 0.72 8.31 -34.46
C ALA A 1001 0.67 8.02 -32.95
N VAL A 1002 0.06 6.90 -32.53
CA VAL A 1002 0.02 6.47 -31.13
C VAL A 1002 1.43 6.17 -30.58
N GLU A 1003 2.25 5.44 -31.34
CA GLU A 1003 3.68 5.25 -31.02
C GLU A 1003 4.41 6.60 -30.89
N THR A 1004 4.21 7.52 -31.84
CA THR A 1004 4.86 8.84 -31.84
C THR A 1004 4.43 9.68 -30.65
N PHE A 1005 3.16 9.62 -30.24
CA PHE A 1005 2.65 10.29 -29.05
C PHE A 1005 3.32 9.78 -27.77
N PHE A 1006 3.37 8.47 -27.53
CA PHE A 1006 4.04 7.91 -26.34
C PHE A 1006 5.55 8.17 -26.33
N LEU A 1007 6.19 8.27 -27.50
CA LEU A 1007 7.60 8.66 -27.61
C LEU A 1007 7.82 10.15 -27.36
N TRP A 1008 6.89 11.02 -27.76
CA TRP A 1008 6.94 12.46 -27.49
C TRP A 1008 6.66 12.77 -26.01
N ASP A 1009 5.66 12.12 -25.40
CA ASP A 1009 5.39 12.15 -23.96
C ASP A 1009 6.63 11.73 -23.14
N ARG A 1010 7.24 10.60 -23.50
CA ARG A 1010 8.47 10.12 -22.85
C ARG A 1010 9.64 11.07 -23.08
N TYR A 1011 9.76 11.70 -24.24
CA TYR A 1011 10.80 12.71 -24.52
C TYR A 1011 10.58 13.98 -23.69
N LYS A 1012 9.36 14.48 -23.57
CA LYS A 1012 8.99 15.62 -22.71
C LYS A 1012 9.36 15.34 -21.25
N LYS A 1013 8.93 14.20 -20.71
CA LYS A 1013 9.27 13.73 -19.35
C LYS A 1013 10.77 13.50 -19.12
N GLN A 1014 11.56 13.24 -20.18
CA GLN A 1014 13.03 13.16 -20.10
C GLN A 1014 13.72 14.53 -20.18
N LYS A 1015 13.12 15.51 -20.87
CA LYS A 1015 13.65 16.87 -21.05
C LYS A 1015 13.25 17.84 -19.92
N GLU A 1016 12.28 17.46 -19.08
CA GLU A 1016 11.82 18.22 -17.91
C GLU A 1016 12.67 18.00 -16.64
N LYS A 1017 13.88 17.44 -16.80
CA LYS A 1017 14.92 17.53 -15.76
C LYS A 1017 15.52 18.95 -15.74
N PRO A 1018 15.62 19.63 -14.59
CA PRO A 1018 16.45 20.82 -14.47
C PRO A 1018 17.93 20.46 -14.63
N GLN A 1019 18.75 21.46 -15.00
CA GLN A 1019 20.22 21.42 -14.88
C GLN A 1019 20.65 21.67 -13.43
#